data_AF-V8NW57-F1
#
_entry.id   AF-V8NW57-F1
#
_cell.length_a   1.000
_cell.length_b   1.000
_cell.length_c   1.000
_cell.angle_alpha   90.00
_cell.angle_beta   90.00
_cell.angle_gamma   90.00
#
_symmetry.space_group_name_H-M   'P 1'
#
loop_
_entity.id
_entity.type
_entity.pdbx_description
1 polymer ?
#
loop_
_entity_poly.entity_id
_entity_poly.type
_entity_poly.pdbx_seq_one_letter_code
_entity_poly.pdbx_strand_id
1 'polypeptide(L)'
;MSGIGNKRVAAETSPSAPPEKKAGVEDSETTVETIKLGGVSSTEELDIRTLQTKNRKLAEMLDQRQAIEDELREHIEKLEKRQATDDASLLIVNRYWSQFDENIRIILKRYDLDQGLGDLLSERKALVVPEPEPDSDSNQERKDERDRGEIFEPAFSFLATLASSTSEEMESQLQERFESSRRAVTQIVTMYDKLQERVDVLSQKLNSGDVSLMEEAVQELNSYLANENRRLQELADLLQEKHRSMSQEFSKLQGKVETAESRVSVLETTIEDLQWDTDKIRKREQRLNRHLADVLERVNSKGYKVYGAGSSLYGGTITINSRKFEEMNAELEENKELAQNRLSELEKLRQDLEEVTTQNDKLKVDLRRAVEEVVKETPEYRCMQSQFSVLYNESLQLKSQLDEARTLLHGTRSTHQRQVELIERDEVSLHKKLRTEVIQLEDTLAQVRKEYEMLRIEFEQTLAANEQAGPINREMRHLISSLQNHNHQLKGEVLRYKRKLREAQSDLSKTRSRSGSGVLHSQSSTEDAKEEPPEIKQEAEDPSHAATSKGPSEDALETKAKRDEEERERERREKEREREKEKEKEKEREREKEKEREREKQKQKESEKERESTKEKEKGKHDDGRKREAELVKQLKADLKKAQESQKEMKLLLDMYRSAPKEQRDKVQLMAAEKKSKAELEELRQRLKELEDKEKKESKKMADEDALRKIRAVEEQIEYLQKKLAMAKQEEEALLSEMDVTGQAFEDMQEQNIRLMQQLREKDDANFKLMSERIKSNQIHKLLKEEKEELADQVLTLKTQAKNSVTKEKDMFNFKRAQEDISRLRRKLETTKKPDMIPNCDEILMEEIKDYKARLTCPCCNMRKKDAVLTKCFHVFCFECVKTRYDTRQRKCPKCNAAFGANDFHRIYIG
;
A
#
# COMPACT_ATOMS: atom_id res chain seq x y z
N MET A 1 -27.14 -46.03 28.53
CA MET A 1 -28.20 -45.65 27.57
C MET A 1 -27.74 -44.40 26.84
N SER A 2 -27.44 -44.37 25.53
CA SER A 2 -27.21 -45.42 24.54
C SER A 2 -26.28 -44.85 23.45
N GLY A 3 -25.26 -45.60 23.00
CA GLY A 3 -25.22 -46.13 21.62
C GLY A 3 -24.86 -45.07 20.55
N ILE A 4 -23.60 -44.68 20.38
CA ILE A 4 -22.56 -45.33 19.53
C ILE A 4 -22.87 -45.23 18.03
N GLY A 5 -21.95 -44.63 17.27
CA GLY A 5 -22.05 -44.42 15.81
C GLY A 5 -20.70 -44.32 15.09
N ASN A 6 -19.67 -45.06 15.53
CA ASN A 6 -18.36 -45.06 14.87
C ASN A 6 -18.44 -45.62 13.43
N LYS A 7 -17.73 -45.00 12.50
CA LYS A 7 -17.17 -45.71 11.33
C LYS A 7 -15.73 -45.27 11.11
N ARG A 8 -14.81 -46.23 11.15
CA ARG A 8 -13.36 -45.98 10.98
C ARG A 8 -13.02 -45.77 9.51
N VAL A 9 -11.99 -44.98 9.25
CA VAL A 9 -11.20 -45.06 8.02
C VAL A 9 -10.56 -46.45 7.95
N ALA A 10 -10.55 -47.04 6.76
CA ALA A 10 -9.70 -48.17 6.43
C ALA A 10 -8.67 -47.68 5.40
N ALA A 11 -7.38 -47.82 5.72
CA ALA A 11 -6.29 -47.56 4.80
C ALA A 11 -5.84 -48.88 4.18
N GLU A 12 -5.56 -48.91 2.88
CA GLU A 12 -4.79 -50.00 2.28
C GLU A 12 -4.06 -49.54 1.01
N THR A 13 -2.72 -49.67 1.06
CA THR A 13 -1.78 -49.90 -0.05
C THR A 13 -1.93 -49.14 -1.38
N SER A 14 -1.02 -48.20 -1.62
CA SER A 14 -0.55 -47.87 -2.97
C SER A 14 0.23 -49.03 -3.60
N PRO A 15 0.06 -49.28 -4.91
CA PRO A 15 1.14 -49.80 -5.76
C PRO A 15 1.52 -48.77 -6.84
N SER A 16 2.82 -48.63 -7.11
CA SER A 16 3.33 -47.68 -8.12
C SER A 16 3.15 -48.23 -9.55
N ALA A 17 2.44 -47.49 -10.40
CA ALA A 17 2.36 -47.69 -11.85
C ALA A 17 2.05 -46.35 -12.56
N PRO A 18 2.58 -46.10 -13.78
CA PRO A 18 2.46 -44.81 -14.46
C PRO A 18 1.07 -44.60 -15.11
N PRO A 19 0.68 -43.33 -15.38
CA PRO A 19 -0.59 -43.03 -16.05
C PRO A 19 -0.63 -43.57 -17.50
N GLU A 20 -1.63 -44.39 -17.81
CA GLU A 20 -1.81 -44.93 -19.16
C GLU A 20 -2.24 -43.87 -20.17
N LYS A 21 -1.67 -43.96 -21.39
CA LYS A 21 -2.05 -43.13 -22.52
C LYS A 21 -3.37 -43.61 -23.14
N LYS A 22 -4.31 -42.69 -23.34
CA LYS A 22 -5.12 -42.65 -24.58
C LYS A 22 -5.07 -41.21 -25.10
N ALA A 23 -4.36 -40.92 -26.19
CA ALA A 23 -4.56 -41.38 -27.57
C ALA A 23 -5.80 -40.71 -28.20
N GLY A 24 -5.66 -39.91 -29.25
CA GLY A 24 -4.41 -39.50 -29.91
C GLY A 24 -4.57 -38.21 -30.71
N VAL A 25 -3.48 -37.45 -30.83
CA VAL A 25 -3.40 -36.30 -31.74
C VAL A 25 -2.87 -36.83 -33.07
N GLU A 26 -3.79 -37.29 -33.91
CA GLU A 26 -3.54 -37.55 -35.33
C GLU A 26 -4.38 -36.58 -36.15
N ASP A 27 -3.70 -35.87 -37.06
CA ASP A 27 -4.17 -35.06 -38.18
C ASP A 27 -5.60 -34.46 -38.09
N SER A 28 -5.66 -33.22 -37.58
CA SER A 28 -6.71 -32.29 -38.02
C SER A 28 -6.43 -31.90 -39.48
N GLU A 29 -6.94 -32.69 -40.43
CA GLU A 29 -6.96 -32.33 -41.85
C GLU A 29 -7.53 -30.92 -42.02
N THR A 30 -6.89 -30.12 -42.87
CA THR A 30 -7.25 -28.73 -43.11
C THR A 30 -8.49 -28.63 -44.01
N THR A 31 -9.68 -28.84 -43.44
CA THR A 31 -10.95 -28.50 -44.09
C THR A 31 -11.09 -26.98 -44.20
N VAL A 32 -10.55 -26.41 -45.29
CA VAL A 32 -10.54 -24.97 -45.56
C VAL A 32 -11.95 -24.45 -45.84
N GLU A 33 -12.63 -23.93 -44.81
CA GLU A 33 -13.82 -23.09 -45.01
C GLU A 33 -13.43 -21.83 -45.80
N THR A 34 -13.94 -21.73 -47.03
CA THR A 34 -13.48 -20.74 -47.99
C THR A 34 -14.15 -19.38 -47.75
N ILE A 35 -13.67 -18.63 -46.76
CA ILE A 35 -14.06 -17.23 -46.54
C ILE A 35 -13.77 -16.45 -47.82
N LYS A 36 -14.83 -15.90 -48.44
CA LYS A 36 -14.71 -15.05 -49.63
C LYS A 36 -14.11 -13.69 -49.25
N LEU A 37 -12.79 -13.62 -49.19
CA LEU A 37 -12.06 -12.36 -49.18
C LEU A 37 -12.45 -11.56 -50.42
N GLY A 38 -12.88 -10.31 -50.22
CA GLY A 38 -12.94 -9.32 -51.30
C GLY A 38 -11.53 -9.15 -51.89
N GLY A 39 -11.45 -8.89 -53.20
CA GLY A 39 -10.24 -9.01 -54.00
C GLY A 39 -8.97 -8.47 -53.32
N VAL A 40 -8.16 -9.39 -52.78
CA VAL A 40 -6.78 -9.11 -52.40
C VAL A 40 -6.00 -9.12 -53.70
N SER A 41 -5.26 -8.05 -53.98
CA SER A 41 -4.48 -7.94 -55.23
C SER A 41 -3.34 -8.97 -55.30
N SER A 42 -3.03 -9.60 -54.16
CA SER A 42 -1.66 -9.59 -53.69
C SER A 42 -1.41 -10.56 -52.52
N THR A 43 -0.23 -11.19 -52.43
CA THR A 43 0.03 -12.23 -51.42
C THR A 43 0.33 -11.67 -50.03
N GLU A 44 1.20 -10.67 -49.94
CA GLU A 44 1.74 -10.22 -48.65
C GLU A 44 0.73 -9.37 -47.85
N GLU A 45 -0.36 -8.88 -48.46
CA GLU A 45 -1.54 -8.31 -47.78
C GLU A 45 -2.24 -9.39 -46.94
N LEU A 46 -2.31 -10.60 -47.51
CA LEU A 46 -2.88 -11.78 -46.88
C LEU A 46 -1.97 -12.22 -45.73
N ASP A 47 -0.65 -12.17 -45.90
CA ASP A 47 0.33 -12.39 -44.82
C ASP A 47 0.33 -11.27 -43.77
N ILE A 48 0.19 -10.00 -44.14
CA ILE A 48 0.10 -8.86 -43.21
C ILE A 48 -1.19 -8.95 -42.39
N ARG A 49 -2.35 -9.27 -43.00
CA ARG A 49 -3.59 -9.54 -42.25
C ARG A 49 -3.48 -10.79 -41.37
N THR A 50 -2.75 -11.82 -41.82
CA THR A 50 -2.45 -13.02 -41.03
C THR A 50 -1.50 -12.72 -39.87
N LEU A 51 -0.53 -11.82 -40.04
CA LEU A 51 0.39 -11.36 -39.00
C LEU A 51 -0.31 -10.39 -38.03
N GLN A 52 -1.23 -9.55 -38.50
CA GLN A 52 -2.07 -8.71 -37.65
C GLN A 52 -3.02 -9.55 -36.78
N THR A 53 -3.63 -10.61 -37.34
CA THR A 53 -4.46 -11.53 -36.54
C THR A 53 -3.64 -12.44 -35.64
N LYS A 54 -2.42 -12.86 -36.03
CA LYS A 54 -1.47 -13.55 -35.14
C LYS A 54 -0.99 -12.63 -34.01
N ASN A 55 -0.63 -11.38 -34.28
CA ASN A 55 -0.23 -10.41 -33.26
C ASN A 55 -1.39 -10.04 -32.34
N ARG A 56 -2.62 -9.92 -32.85
CA ARG A 56 -3.79 -9.71 -32.01
C ARG A 56 -4.03 -10.91 -31.09
N LYS A 57 -3.94 -12.14 -31.60
CA LYS A 57 -4.00 -13.36 -30.77
C LYS A 57 -2.84 -13.47 -29.77
N LEU A 58 -1.65 -12.96 -30.10
CA LEU A 58 -0.52 -12.89 -29.17
C LEU A 58 -0.76 -11.84 -28.07
N ALA A 59 -1.37 -10.69 -28.39
CA ALA A 59 -1.81 -9.71 -27.40
C ALA A 59 -2.91 -10.30 -26.51
N GLU A 60 -3.98 -10.86 -27.09
CA GLU A 60 -5.05 -11.56 -26.38
C GLU A 60 -4.51 -12.66 -25.42
N MET A 61 -3.48 -13.41 -25.84
CA MET A 61 -2.82 -14.40 -24.97
C MET A 61 -1.86 -13.79 -23.92
N LEU A 62 -1.31 -12.59 -24.16
CA LEU A 62 -0.52 -11.86 -23.15
C LEU A 62 -1.43 -11.21 -22.11
N ASP A 63 -2.55 -10.61 -22.53
CA ASP A 63 -3.56 -10.03 -21.66
C ASP A 63 -4.21 -11.13 -20.79
N GLN A 64 -4.52 -12.28 -21.37
CA GLN A 64 -4.97 -13.48 -20.62
C GLN A 64 -3.91 -13.97 -19.63
N ARG A 65 -2.62 -13.95 -20.00
CA ARG A 65 -1.53 -14.31 -19.07
C ARG A 65 -1.38 -13.30 -17.95
N GLN A 66 -1.50 -12.01 -18.22
CA GLN A 66 -1.44 -10.96 -17.21
C GLN A 66 -2.62 -11.08 -16.24
N ALA A 67 -3.83 -11.31 -16.73
CA ALA A 67 -5.01 -11.56 -15.88
C ALA A 67 -4.80 -12.79 -14.98
N ILE A 68 -4.27 -13.90 -15.52
CA ILE A 68 -3.93 -15.09 -14.71
C ILE A 68 -2.80 -14.79 -13.71
N GLU A 69 -1.79 -13.99 -14.08
CA GLU A 69 -0.72 -13.60 -13.16
C GLU A 69 -1.24 -12.70 -12.04
N ASP A 70 -2.14 -11.77 -12.33
CA ASP A 70 -2.77 -10.87 -11.36
C ASP A 70 -3.73 -11.61 -10.42
N GLU A 71 -4.52 -12.56 -10.94
CA GLU A 71 -5.30 -13.51 -10.12
C GLU A 71 -4.40 -14.35 -9.21
N LEU A 72 -3.27 -14.86 -9.71
CA LEU A 72 -2.30 -15.61 -8.92
C LEU A 72 -1.62 -14.73 -7.86
N ARG A 73 -1.28 -13.47 -8.17
CA ARG A 73 -0.73 -12.48 -7.23
C ARG A 73 -1.73 -12.18 -6.12
N GLU A 74 -3.00 -11.95 -6.44
CA GLU A 74 -4.05 -11.74 -5.43
C GLU A 74 -4.30 -13.01 -4.59
N HIS A 75 -4.19 -14.20 -5.19
CA HIS A 75 -4.29 -15.46 -4.48
C HIS A 75 -3.11 -15.69 -3.52
N ILE A 76 -1.88 -15.37 -3.94
CA ILE A 76 -0.68 -15.40 -3.09
C ILE A 76 -0.85 -14.44 -1.92
N GLU A 77 -1.26 -13.18 -2.14
CA GLU A 77 -1.44 -12.20 -1.06
C GLU A 77 -2.52 -12.64 -0.04
N LYS A 78 -3.59 -13.32 -0.52
CA LYS A 78 -4.61 -13.96 0.33
C LYS A 78 -4.05 -15.13 1.13
N LEU A 79 -3.18 -15.96 0.53
CA LEU A 79 -2.52 -17.07 1.21
C LEU A 79 -1.49 -16.60 2.23
N GLU A 80 -0.68 -15.58 1.94
CA GLU A 80 0.29 -14.99 2.86
C GLU A 80 -0.39 -14.36 4.09
N LYS A 81 -1.45 -13.58 3.88
CA LYS A 81 -2.28 -13.02 4.97
C LYS A 81 -2.87 -14.12 5.85
N ARG A 82 -3.30 -15.23 5.26
CA ARG A 82 -3.80 -16.40 5.98
C ARG A 82 -2.67 -17.13 6.72
N GLN A 83 -1.52 -17.36 6.08
CA GLN A 83 -0.37 -18.01 6.68
C GLN A 83 0.06 -17.26 7.94
N ALA A 84 0.15 -15.93 7.91
CA ALA A 84 0.45 -15.13 9.09
C ALA A 84 -0.54 -15.34 10.26
N THR A 85 -1.83 -15.59 9.98
CA THR A 85 -2.83 -15.92 11.01
C THR A 85 -2.78 -17.38 11.49
N ASP A 86 -2.46 -18.32 10.59
CA ASP A 86 -2.32 -19.74 10.91
C ASP A 86 -1.00 -19.98 11.71
N ASP A 87 0.11 -19.35 11.33
CA ASP A 87 1.40 -19.34 12.07
C ASP A 87 1.27 -18.74 13.47
N ALA A 88 0.58 -17.61 13.61
CA ALA A 88 0.30 -17.01 14.92
C ALA A 88 -0.54 -17.96 15.81
N SER A 89 -1.48 -18.69 15.21
CA SER A 89 -2.29 -19.70 15.91
C SER A 89 -1.45 -20.92 16.33
N LEU A 90 -0.56 -21.41 15.45
CA LEU A 90 0.37 -22.51 15.74
C LEU A 90 1.34 -22.16 16.86
N LEU A 91 1.88 -20.93 16.90
CA LEU A 91 2.71 -20.43 18.00
C LEU A 91 1.96 -20.41 19.34
N ILE A 92 0.69 -19.99 19.34
CA ILE A 92 -0.16 -19.99 20.53
C ILE A 92 -0.40 -21.43 21.02
N VAL A 93 -0.74 -22.36 20.11
CA VAL A 93 -0.96 -23.78 20.44
C VAL A 93 0.32 -24.42 21.00
N ASN A 94 1.47 -24.23 20.36
CA ASN A 94 2.74 -24.78 20.83
C ASN A 94 3.15 -24.21 22.20
N ARG A 95 2.89 -22.92 22.45
CA ARG A 95 3.12 -22.29 23.76
C ARG A 95 2.27 -22.96 24.85
N TYR A 96 0.97 -23.15 24.62
CA TYR A 96 0.09 -23.80 25.60
C TYR A 96 0.42 -25.29 25.79
N TRP A 97 0.76 -26.01 24.72
CA TRP A 97 1.17 -27.42 24.84
C TRP A 97 2.49 -27.56 25.61
N SER A 98 3.45 -26.66 25.37
CA SER A 98 4.72 -26.66 26.12
C SER A 98 4.53 -26.30 27.60
N GLN A 99 3.57 -25.44 27.93
CA GLN A 99 3.17 -25.18 29.31
C GLN A 99 2.44 -26.38 29.95
N PHE A 100 1.66 -27.13 29.18
CA PHE A 100 1.00 -28.36 29.62
C PHE A 100 2.03 -29.47 29.93
N ASP A 101 3.01 -29.68 29.04
CA ASP A 101 4.13 -30.61 29.25
C ASP A 101 4.94 -30.24 30.52
N GLU A 102 5.19 -28.94 30.76
CA GLU A 102 5.87 -28.47 31.98
C GLU A 102 5.03 -28.70 33.24
N ASN A 103 3.74 -28.39 33.21
CA ASN A 103 2.84 -28.65 34.35
C ASN A 103 2.79 -30.14 34.69
N ILE A 104 2.72 -31.02 33.69
CA ILE A 104 2.80 -32.48 33.85
C ILE A 104 4.13 -32.89 34.47
N ARG A 105 5.27 -32.38 33.96
CA ARG A 105 6.60 -32.65 34.50
C ARG A 105 6.70 -32.22 35.98
N ILE A 106 6.16 -31.07 36.35
CA ILE A 106 6.13 -30.56 37.72
C ILE A 106 5.24 -31.43 38.62
N ILE A 107 4.09 -31.90 38.14
CA ILE A 107 3.21 -32.80 38.91
C ILE A 107 3.89 -34.15 39.14
N LEU A 108 4.49 -34.77 38.11
CA LEU A 108 5.24 -36.02 38.26
C LEU A 108 6.43 -35.83 39.22
N LYS A 109 7.27 -34.80 39.04
CA LYS A 109 8.39 -34.51 39.95
C LYS A 109 7.98 -34.16 41.40
N ARG A 110 6.69 -33.99 41.70
CA ARG A 110 6.18 -33.93 43.08
C ARG A 110 5.94 -35.31 43.67
N TYR A 111 5.41 -36.25 42.90
CA TYR A 111 5.07 -37.60 43.39
C TYR A 111 6.16 -38.65 43.17
N ASP A 112 7.23 -38.31 42.44
CA ASP A 112 8.23 -39.26 41.96
C ASP A 112 9.65 -38.95 42.45
N LEU A 113 9.92 -39.32 43.71
CA LEU A 113 11.26 -39.36 44.31
C LEU A 113 11.78 -40.80 44.53
N ASP A 114 10.95 -41.82 44.24
CA ASP A 114 11.24 -43.23 44.53
C ASP A 114 11.47 -44.11 43.27
N GLN A 115 11.14 -43.67 42.04
CA GLN A 115 11.16 -44.54 40.85
C GLN A 115 12.12 -44.14 39.72
N GLY A 116 12.93 -43.08 39.91
CA GLY A 116 14.07 -42.80 39.03
C GLY A 116 13.71 -42.39 37.59
N LEU A 117 12.45 -42.03 37.30
CA LEU A 117 11.99 -41.66 35.95
C LEU A 117 12.36 -40.21 35.55
N GLY A 118 13.28 -39.58 36.28
CA GLY A 118 13.73 -38.20 36.06
C GLY A 118 14.26 -37.94 34.64
N ASP A 119 14.75 -38.97 33.96
CA ASP A 119 15.30 -38.87 32.60
C ASP A 119 14.22 -38.78 31.52
N LEU A 120 13.02 -39.35 31.71
CA LEU A 120 11.96 -39.39 30.68
C LEU A 120 11.46 -38.01 30.22
N LEU A 121 11.70 -36.96 31.01
CA LEU A 121 11.26 -35.60 30.73
C LEU A 121 12.39 -34.55 30.91
N SER A 122 13.65 -34.97 31.06
CA SER A 122 14.78 -34.03 31.23
C SER A 122 15.34 -33.53 29.89
N GLU A 123 15.24 -34.30 28.80
CA GLU A 123 15.44 -33.74 27.46
C GLU A 123 14.25 -32.84 27.08
N ARG A 124 14.51 -31.55 26.88
CA ARG A 124 13.65 -30.70 26.07
C ARG A 124 13.86 -31.09 24.60
N LYS A 125 13.22 -32.19 24.17
CA LYS A 125 12.99 -32.47 22.74
C LYS A 125 11.98 -31.45 22.18
N ALA A 126 12.46 -30.23 21.97
CA ALA A 126 11.95 -29.40 20.89
C ALA A 126 12.19 -30.14 19.56
N LEU A 127 11.47 -29.77 18.51
CA LEU A 127 11.65 -30.38 17.18
C LEU A 127 13.11 -30.15 16.74
N VAL A 128 13.90 -31.22 16.62
CA VAL A 128 15.33 -31.13 16.28
C VAL A 128 15.45 -31.05 14.77
N VAL A 129 15.90 -29.90 14.28
CA VAL A 129 16.26 -29.68 12.87
C VAL A 129 17.49 -30.54 12.53
N PRO A 130 17.41 -31.47 11.56
CA PRO A 130 18.61 -32.00 10.91
C PRO A 130 19.29 -30.85 10.16
N GLU A 131 20.60 -30.66 10.32
CA GLU A 131 21.33 -29.65 9.55
C GLU A 131 21.17 -29.94 8.04
N PRO A 132 20.66 -28.98 7.23
CA PRO A 132 20.60 -29.17 5.78
C PRO A 132 22.03 -29.24 5.21
N GLU A 133 22.32 -30.22 4.35
CA GLU A 133 23.58 -30.20 3.62
C GLU A 133 23.66 -28.95 2.72
N PRO A 134 24.86 -28.36 2.54
CA PRO A 134 25.02 -27.06 1.90
C PRO A 134 24.99 -27.18 0.37
N ASP A 135 23.79 -27.30 -0.20
CA ASP A 135 23.58 -27.17 -1.65
C ASP A 135 23.93 -25.74 -2.13
N SER A 136 24.47 -25.65 -3.35
CA SER A 136 25.12 -24.44 -3.86
C SER A 136 24.17 -23.30 -4.27
N ASP A 137 24.70 -22.08 -4.20
CA ASP A 137 24.20 -20.85 -4.84
C ASP A 137 22.78 -20.37 -4.46
N SER A 138 22.60 -19.94 -3.20
CA SER A 138 22.00 -18.63 -2.88
C SER A 138 22.08 -18.22 -1.39
N ASN A 139 21.99 -16.91 -1.14
CA ASN A 139 21.80 -16.26 0.18
C ASN A 139 22.97 -16.33 1.19
N GLN A 140 24.09 -15.66 0.87
CA GLN A 140 25.15 -15.35 1.85
C GLN A 140 24.63 -14.52 3.05
N GLU A 141 23.65 -13.65 2.82
CA GLU A 141 23.23 -12.60 3.75
C GLU A 141 22.47 -13.09 5.00
N ARG A 142 21.97 -14.34 5.02
CA ARG A 142 21.27 -14.93 6.19
C ARG A 142 22.21 -15.63 7.18
N LYS A 143 23.51 -15.34 7.14
CA LYS A 143 24.50 -15.97 8.04
C LYS A 143 24.83 -15.11 9.27
N ASP A 144 24.90 -13.79 9.10
CA ASP A 144 25.49 -12.89 10.12
C ASP A 144 24.53 -12.49 11.27
N GLU A 145 23.22 -12.75 11.14
CA GLU A 145 22.25 -12.48 12.23
C GLU A 145 22.25 -13.56 13.33
N ARG A 146 22.79 -14.76 13.07
CA ARG A 146 22.70 -15.91 14.01
C ARG A 146 23.58 -15.79 15.25
N ASP A 147 24.60 -14.92 15.25
CA ASP A 147 25.49 -14.69 16.40
C ASP A 147 24.89 -13.76 17.48
N ARG A 148 23.61 -13.39 17.40
CA ARG A 148 22.97 -12.37 18.30
C ARG A 148 21.88 -12.88 19.25
N GLY A 149 22.12 -14.03 19.89
CA GLY A 149 21.68 -14.26 21.28
C GLY A 149 20.50 -15.22 21.49
N GLU A 150 20.74 -16.20 22.36
CA GLU A 150 19.94 -17.38 22.72
C GLU A 150 18.59 -17.09 23.43
N ILE A 151 18.01 -15.89 23.28
CA ILE A 151 16.90 -15.40 24.11
C ILE A 151 15.56 -15.38 23.36
N PHE A 152 15.56 -15.32 22.02
CA PHE A 152 14.33 -15.22 21.20
C PHE A 152 14.08 -16.39 20.24
N GLU A 153 14.99 -17.35 20.13
CA GLU A 153 14.91 -18.48 19.19
C GLU A 153 13.65 -19.39 19.29
N PRO A 154 13.03 -19.67 20.46
CA PRO A 154 12.00 -20.72 20.56
C PRO A 154 10.78 -20.58 19.65
N ALA A 155 10.44 -19.37 19.22
CA ALA A 155 9.32 -19.12 18.31
C ALA A 155 9.73 -19.31 16.84
N PHE A 156 10.86 -18.72 16.42
CA PHE A 156 11.36 -18.82 15.05
C PHE A 156 11.88 -20.22 14.72
N SER A 157 12.56 -20.87 15.67
CA SER A 157 12.97 -22.28 15.56
C SER A 157 11.77 -23.20 15.27
N PHE A 158 10.65 -23.00 15.97
CA PHE A 158 9.46 -23.83 15.77
C PHE A 158 8.87 -23.69 14.36
N LEU A 159 8.56 -22.46 13.91
CA LEU A 159 8.00 -22.25 12.56
C LEU A 159 8.99 -22.64 11.45
N ALA A 160 10.29 -22.37 11.62
CA ALA A 160 11.31 -22.81 10.67
C ALA A 160 11.36 -24.34 10.56
N THR A 161 11.23 -25.06 11.68
CA THR A 161 11.22 -26.53 11.66
C THR A 161 9.97 -27.09 11.00
N LEU A 162 8.79 -26.50 11.23
CA LEU A 162 7.57 -26.88 10.51
C LEU A 162 7.69 -26.61 8.99
N ALA A 163 8.31 -25.50 8.60
CA ALA A 163 8.51 -25.13 7.20
C ALA A 163 9.58 -25.98 6.47
N SER A 164 10.51 -26.61 7.21
CA SER A 164 11.55 -27.48 6.65
C SER A 164 11.27 -28.98 6.77
N SER A 165 10.28 -29.38 7.57
CA SER A 165 9.90 -30.79 7.76
C SER A 165 8.83 -31.22 6.75
N THR A 166 8.90 -32.47 6.28
CA THR A 166 7.80 -33.06 5.52
C THR A 166 6.55 -33.30 6.39
N SER A 167 5.39 -33.45 5.77
CA SER A 167 4.14 -33.75 6.50
C SER A 167 4.24 -35.04 7.33
N GLU A 168 4.93 -36.07 6.80
CA GLU A 168 5.12 -37.35 7.49
C GLU A 168 6.03 -37.21 8.72
N GLU A 169 7.09 -36.40 8.63
CA GLU A 169 7.97 -36.09 9.76
C GLU A 169 7.26 -35.26 10.83
N MET A 170 6.46 -34.25 10.44
CA MET A 170 5.66 -33.47 11.37
C MET A 170 4.61 -34.33 12.09
N GLU A 171 3.88 -35.18 11.38
CA GLU A 171 2.91 -36.10 11.97
C GLU A 171 3.60 -37.08 12.94
N SER A 172 4.75 -37.63 12.57
CA SER A 172 5.55 -38.53 13.41
C SER A 172 6.03 -37.84 14.71
N GLN A 173 6.62 -36.64 14.61
CA GLN A 173 7.13 -35.89 15.75
C GLN A 173 6.01 -35.41 16.68
N LEU A 174 4.86 -34.96 16.13
CA LEU A 174 3.68 -34.60 16.91
C LEU A 174 3.06 -35.82 17.59
N GLN A 175 3.07 -36.99 16.94
CA GLN A 175 2.63 -38.25 17.55
C GLN A 175 3.56 -38.68 18.70
N GLU A 176 4.89 -38.67 18.55
CA GLU A 176 5.82 -38.99 19.66
C GLU A 176 5.57 -38.06 20.87
N ARG A 177 5.41 -36.76 20.61
CA ARG A 177 5.10 -35.77 21.66
C ARG A 177 3.78 -36.08 22.34
N PHE A 178 2.70 -36.28 21.58
CA PHE A 178 1.39 -36.63 22.12
C PHE A 178 1.43 -37.93 22.94
N GLU A 179 2.12 -38.96 22.46
CA GLU A 179 2.26 -40.23 23.19
C GLU A 179 3.13 -40.10 24.45
N SER A 180 4.08 -39.16 24.49
CA SER A 180 4.80 -38.81 25.71
C SER A 180 3.88 -38.15 26.73
N SER A 181 3.21 -37.04 26.36
CA SER A 181 2.26 -36.34 27.25
C SER A 181 1.12 -37.27 27.72
N ARG A 182 0.61 -38.15 26.84
CA ARG A 182 -0.41 -39.16 27.17
C ARG A 182 0.07 -40.19 28.20
N ARG A 183 1.28 -40.73 28.05
CA ARG A 183 1.88 -41.66 29.03
C ARG A 183 2.03 -40.99 30.40
N ALA A 184 2.54 -39.77 30.41
CA ALA A 184 2.76 -39.00 31.63
C ALA A 184 1.43 -38.65 32.36
N VAL A 185 0.37 -38.26 31.63
CA VAL A 185 -0.97 -38.06 32.22
C VAL A 185 -1.54 -39.37 32.76
N THR A 186 -1.34 -40.50 32.04
CA THR A 186 -1.81 -41.81 32.50
C THR A 186 -1.14 -42.20 33.83
N GLN A 187 0.16 -41.94 33.99
CA GLN A 187 0.86 -42.14 35.26
C GLN A 187 0.25 -41.29 36.38
N ILE A 188 0.01 -39.98 36.17
CA ILE A 188 -0.63 -39.09 37.15
C ILE A 188 -1.99 -39.63 37.61
N VAL A 189 -2.83 -40.12 36.69
CA VAL A 189 -4.12 -40.74 37.03
C VAL A 189 -3.91 -41.97 37.93
N THR A 190 -3.02 -42.90 37.55
CA THR A 190 -2.76 -44.09 38.38
C THR A 190 -2.09 -43.79 39.73
N MET A 191 -1.45 -42.63 39.91
CA MET A 191 -0.98 -42.14 41.21
C MET A 191 -2.15 -41.59 42.03
N TYR A 192 -3.04 -40.81 41.41
CA TYR A 192 -4.25 -40.28 42.05
C TYR A 192 -5.18 -41.39 42.55
N ASP A 193 -5.43 -42.42 41.72
CA ASP A 193 -6.30 -43.55 42.09
C ASP A 193 -5.77 -44.29 43.34
N LYS A 194 -4.45 -44.53 43.40
CA LYS A 194 -3.77 -45.15 44.56
C LYS A 194 -3.77 -44.27 45.81
N LEU A 195 -3.74 -42.95 45.64
CA LEU A 195 -3.87 -42.00 46.75
C LEU A 195 -5.30 -42.00 47.29
N GLN A 196 -6.31 -42.02 46.41
CA GLN A 196 -7.71 -42.10 46.80
C GLN A 196 -8.02 -43.41 47.53
N GLU A 197 -7.57 -44.56 47.02
CA GLU A 197 -7.73 -45.86 47.68
C GLU A 197 -7.12 -45.85 49.10
N ARG A 198 -5.93 -45.27 49.28
CA ARG A 198 -5.30 -45.12 50.60
C ARG A 198 -6.07 -44.18 51.54
N VAL A 199 -6.61 -43.08 51.03
CA VAL A 199 -7.46 -42.15 51.80
C VAL A 199 -8.74 -42.86 52.25
N ASP A 200 -9.36 -43.64 51.38
CA ASP A 200 -10.58 -44.40 51.69
C ASP A 200 -10.32 -45.49 52.74
N VAL A 201 -9.20 -46.22 52.65
CA VAL A 201 -8.76 -47.21 53.66
C VAL A 201 -8.46 -46.55 55.01
N LEU A 202 -7.72 -45.44 55.04
CA LEU A 202 -7.44 -44.70 56.28
C LEU A 202 -8.72 -44.15 56.90
N SER A 203 -9.64 -43.63 56.08
CA SER A 203 -10.96 -43.16 56.52
C SER A 203 -11.79 -44.31 57.11
N GLN A 204 -11.76 -45.51 56.53
CA GLN A 204 -12.42 -46.68 57.11
C GLN A 204 -11.81 -47.10 58.46
N LYS A 205 -10.48 -47.12 58.60
CA LYS A 205 -9.82 -47.39 59.89
C LYS A 205 -10.23 -46.35 60.95
N LEU A 206 -10.18 -45.06 60.61
CA LEU A 206 -10.55 -43.94 61.49
C LEU A 206 -12.03 -43.98 61.93
N ASN A 207 -12.94 -44.44 61.07
CA ASN A 207 -14.36 -44.55 61.38
C ASN A 207 -14.76 -45.93 61.96
N SER A 208 -13.81 -46.85 62.20
CA SER A 208 -14.10 -48.21 62.68
C SER A 208 -14.58 -48.28 64.13
N GLY A 209 -14.23 -47.30 64.96
CA GLY A 209 -14.48 -47.28 66.40
C GLY A 209 -13.56 -48.19 67.23
N ASP A 210 -12.68 -48.98 66.60
CA ASP A 210 -11.64 -49.75 67.30
C ASP A 210 -10.43 -48.84 67.57
N VAL A 211 -10.05 -48.71 68.84
CA VAL A 211 -8.93 -47.86 69.28
C VAL A 211 -7.61 -48.31 68.65
N SER A 212 -7.39 -49.62 68.46
CA SER A 212 -6.16 -50.14 67.84
C SER A 212 -6.05 -49.72 66.37
N LEU A 213 -7.15 -49.86 65.60
CA LEU A 213 -7.18 -49.48 64.20
C LEU A 213 -7.11 -47.96 64.00
N MET A 214 -7.68 -47.18 64.93
CA MET A 214 -7.54 -45.73 64.95
C MET A 214 -6.11 -45.30 65.28
N GLU A 215 -5.44 -45.91 66.26
CA GLU A 215 -4.03 -45.63 66.57
C GLU A 215 -3.09 -46.00 65.42
N GLU A 216 -3.31 -47.15 64.76
CA GLU A 216 -2.59 -47.52 63.53
C GLU A 216 -2.79 -46.49 62.41
N ALA A 217 -4.03 -46.08 62.13
CA ALA A 217 -4.32 -45.10 61.09
C ALA A 217 -3.71 -43.72 61.39
N VAL A 218 -3.68 -43.31 62.66
CA VAL A 218 -3.02 -42.07 63.10
C VAL A 218 -1.50 -42.17 62.99
N GLN A 219 -0.90 -43.33 63.25
CA GLN A 219 0.55 -43.55 63.04
C GLN A 219 0.90 -43.56 61.54
N GLU A 220 0.13 -44.26 60.70
CA GLU A 220 0.27 -44.25 59.24
C GLU A 220 0.14 -42.83 58.69
N LEU A 221 -0.91 -42.10 59.05
CA LEU A 221 -1.16 -40.73 58.59
C LEU A 221 -0.06 -39.76 59.04
N ASN A 222 0.41 -39.83 60.29
CA ASN A 222 1.53 -39.01 60.75
C ASN A 222 2.84 -39.33 60.01
N SER A 223 3.09 -40.60 59.66
CA SER A 223 4.24 -41.00 58.84
C SER A 223 4.15 -40.42 57.42
N TYR A 224 2.99 -40.48 56.78
CA TYR A 224 2.75 -39.82 55.48
C TYR A 224 2.93 -38.30 55.56
N LEU A 225 2.35 -37.63 56.56
CA LEU A 225 2.48 -36.19 56.75
C LEU A 225 3.93 -35.76 57.06
N ALA A 226 4.68 -36.56 57.82
CA ALA A 226 6.09 -36.29 58.09
C ALA A 226 6.96 -36.41 56.82
N ASN A 227 6.70 -37.43 56.00
CA ASN A 227 7.40 -37.61 54.73
C ASN A 227 7.03 -36.53 53.70
N GLU A 228 5.75 -36.18 53.56
CA GLU A 228 5.32 -35.11 52.65
C GLU A 228 5.82 -33.74 53.11
N ASN A 229 5.88 -33.45 54.41
CA ASN A 229 6.52 -32.22 54.90
C ASN A 229 8.02 -32.16 54.56
N ARG A 230 8.76 -33.28 54.66
CA ARG A 230 10.15 -33.34 54.21
C ARG A 230 10.25 -33.08 52.70
N ARG A 231 9.40 -33.73 51.91
CA ARG A 231 9.34 -33.62 50.45
C ARG A 231 8.96 -32.20 49.97
N LEU A 232 8.10 -31.50 50.73
CA LEU A 232 7.73 -30.11 50.50
C LEU A 232 8.87 -29.15 50.88
N GLN A 233 9.64 -29.44 51.92
CA GLN A 233 10.84 -28.68 52.28
C GLN A 233 11.91 -28.82 51.19
N GLU A 234 12.24 -30.05 50.76
CA GLU A 234 13.18 -30.33 49.67
C GLU A 234 12.77 -29.61 48.36
N LEU A 235 11.47 -29.61 48.04
CA LEU A 235 10.94 -28.87 46.88
C LEU A 235 11.02 -27.35 47.07
N ALA A 236 10.79 -26.83 48.28
CA ALA A 236 10.91 -25.40 48.58
C ALA A 236 12.37 -24.93 48.48
N ASP A 237 13.32 -25.73 48.96
CA ASP A 237 14.75 -25.45 48.90
C ASP A 237 15.25 -25.47 47.44
N LEU A 238 14.84 -26.46 46.64
CA LEU A 238 15.13 -26.53 45.19
C LEU A 238 14.49 -25.37 44.41
N LEU A 239 13.28 -24.94 44.76
CA LEU A 239 12.64 -23.77 44.16
C LEU A 239 13.35 -22.46 44.57
N GLN A 240 13.85 -22.35 45.80
CA GLN A 240 14.69 -21.22 46.22
C GLN A 240 16.03 -21.20 45.48
N GLU A 241 16.69 -22.35 45.30
CA GLU A 241 17.92 -22.46 44.52
C GLU A 241 17.70 -22.06 43.05
N LYS A 242 16.65 -22.60 42.41
CA LYS A 242 16.26 -22.19 41.04
C LYS A 242 15.90 -20.72 40.94
N HIS A 243 15.18 -20.16 41.92
CA HIS A 243 14.89 -18.73 41.95
C HIS A 243 16.18 -17.92 42.05
N ARG A 244 17.12 -18.32 42.93
CA ARG A 244 18.43 -17.67 43.08
C ARG A 244 19.27 -17.73 41.81
N SER A 245 19.26 -18.87 41.10
CA SER A 245 19.90 -19.06 39.80
C SER A 245 19.27 -18.16 38.72
N MET A 246 17.94 -18.19 38.56
CA MET A 246 17.24 -17.32 37.60
C MET A 246 17.40 -15.83 37.92
N SER A 247 17.46 -15.45 39.21
CA SER A 247 17.75 -14.06 39.60
C SER A 247 19.19 -13.65 39.28
N GLN A 248 20.18 -14.53 39.43
CA GLN A 248 21.55 -14.26 38.98
C GLN A 248 21.63 -14.12 37.46
N GLU A 249 20.89 -14.94 36.70
CA GLU A 249 20.80 -14.82 35.25
C GLU A 249 20.07 -13.55 34.83
N PHE A 250 18.96 -13.22 35.48
CA PHE A 250 18.26 -11.96 35.27
C PHE A 250 19.17 -10.76 35.53
N SER A 251 19.95 -10.72 36.63
CA SER A 251 20.90 -9.64 36.88
C SER A 251 22.05 -9.60 35.86
N LYS A 252 22.54 -10.75 35.37
CA LYS A 252 23.52 -10.80 34.26
C LYS A 252 22.92 -10.25 32.96
N LEU A 253 21.67 -10.57 32.65
CA LEU A 253 20.97 -10.11 31.46
C LEU A 253 20.58 -8.63 31.56
N GLN A 254 20.16 -8.17 32.74
CA GLN A 254 19.93 -6.76 33.03
C GLN A 254 21.23 -5.97 32.84
N GLY A 255 22.36 -6.42 33.41
CA GLY A 255 23.66 -5.78 33.15
C GLY A 255 24.10 -5.83 31.68
N LYS A 256 23.68 -6.83 30.89
CA LYS A 256 23.87 -6.85 29.43
C LYS A 256 22.96 -5.85 28.70
N VAL A 257 21.73 -5.65 29.17
CA VAL A 257 20.80 -4.63 28.64
C VAL A 257 21.32 -3.24 28.98
N GLU A 258 21.71 -3.01 30.23
CA GLU A 258 22.31 -1.76 30.68
C GLU A 258 23.61 -1.48 29.90
N THR A 259 24.54 -2.44 29.76
CA THR A 259 25.74 -2.24 28.90
C THR A 259 25.46 -2.19 27.40
N ALA A 260 24.25 -2.53 26.92
CA ALA A 260 23.83 -2.34 25.53
C ALA A 260 23.16 -0.98 25.33
N GLU A 261 22.27 -0.57 26.22
CA GLU A 261 21.70 0.77 26.33
C GLU A 261 22.84 1.79 26.43
N SER A 262 23.75 1.66 27.40
CA SER A 262 24.94 2.52 27.61
C SER A 262 26.03 2.37 26.53
N ARG A 263 25.76 1.65 25.43
CA ARG A 263 26.58 1.59 24.21
C ARG A 263 25.89 2.16 22.99
N VAL A 264 24.60 1.88 22.83
CA VAL A 264 23.70 2.65 21.97
C VAL A 264 23.92 4.12 22.31
N SER A 265 23.69 4.48 23.58
CA SER A 265 24.08 5.73 24.26
C SER A 265 25.40 6.40 23.83
N VAL A 266 26.51 5.68 23.71
CA VAL A 266 27.78 6.34 23.32
C VAL A 266 27.80 6.64 21.83
N LEU A 267 27.25 5.75 21.01
CA LEU A 267 27.08 5.99 19.57
C LEU A 267 26.15 7.18 19.35
N GLU A 268 25.04 7.23 20.12
CA GLU A 268 24.12 8.36 20.21
C GLU A 268 24.92 9.67 20.32
N THR A 269 25.73 9.89 21.36
CA THR A 269 26.29 11.24 21.64
C THR A 269 27.22 11.78 20.57
N THR A 270 27.99 10.90 19.94
CA THR A 270 28.88 11.29 18.85
C THR A 270 28.13 11.92 17.67
N ILE A 271 26.83 11.67 17.52
CA ILE A 271 26.03 12.18 16.40
C ILE A 271 25.53 13.59 16.66
N GLU A 272 25.09 13.95 17.87
CA GLU A 272 24.70 15.33 18.15
C GLU A 272 25.91 16.28 18.12
N ASP A 273 27.09 15.84 18.58
CA ASP A 273 28.36 16.55 18.39
C ASP A 273 28.70 16.73 16.90
N LEU A 274 28.66 15.66 16.10
CA LEU A 274 28.95 15.72 14.65
C LEU A 274 27.91 16.55 13.87
N GLN A 275 26.64 16.53 14.28
CA GLN A 275 25.60 17.39 13.73
C GLN A 275 25.87 18.86 14.08
N TRP A 276 26.21 19.16 15.34
CA TRP A 276 26.53 20.52 15.76
C TRP A 276 27.75 21.09 15.03
N ASP A 277 28.82 20.31 14.87
CA ASP A 277 30.01 20.76 14.14
C ASP A 277 29.73 20.93 12.64
N THR A 278 28.94 20.04 12.03
CA THR A 278 28.44 20.20 10.66
C THR A 278 27.66 21.52 10.51
N ASP A 279 26.76 21.82 11.44
CA ASP A 279 25.92 23.03 11.39
C ASP A 279 26.71 24.31 11.72
N LYS A 280 27.75 24.21 12.54
CA LYS A 280 28.74 25.27 12.81
C LYS A 280 29.61 25.57 11.58
N ILE A 281 30.00 24.55 10.82
CA ILE A 281 30.64 24.69 9.51
C ILE A 281 29.69 25.34 8.51
N ARG A 282 28.45 24.86 8.35
CA ARG A 282 27.41 25.50 7.51
C ARG A 282 27.17 26.96 7.91
N LYS A 283 27.10 27.29 9.20
CA LYS A 283 26.95 28.67 9.70
C LYS A 283 28.20 29.53 9.44
N ARG A 284 29.39 28.96 9.30
CA ARG A 284 30.60 29.66 8.83
C ARG A 284 30.57 29.87 7.31
N GLU A 285 30.24 28.82 6.57
CA GLU A 285 30.09 28.84 5.11
C GLU A 285 29.04 29.87 4.67
N GLN A 286 27.82 29.85 5.23
CA GLN A 286 26.81 30.86 4.94
C GLN A 286 27.22 32.30 5.35
N ARG A 287 28.13 32.49 6.30
CA ARG A 287 28.69 33.82 6.62
C ARG A 287 29.72 34.25 5.58
N LEU A 288 30.54 33.32 5.09
CA LEU A 288 31.46 33.56 3.98
C LEU A 288 30.69 33.81 2.67
N ASN A 289 29.66 33.03 2.35
CA ASN A 289 28.82 33.20 1.17
C ASN A 289 28.01 34.50 1.23
N ARG A 290 27.48 34.89 2.42
CA ARG A 290 26.89 36.23 2.59
C ARG A 290 27.93 37.33 2.45
N HIS A 291 29.12 37.23 3.04
CA HIS A 291 30.16 38.23 2.85
C HIS A 291 30.66 38.31 1.39
N LEU A 292 30.68 37.20 0.66
CA LEU A 292 30.99 37.17 -0.76
C LEU A 292 29.88 37.85 -1.58
N ALA A 293 28.61 37.55 -1.29
CA ALA A 293 27.46 38.21 -1.91
C ALA A 293 27.42 39.72 -1.58
N ASP A 294 27.56 40.09 -0.30
CA ASP A 294 27.69 41.48 0.16
C ASP A 294 28.90 42.17 -0.48
N VAL A 295 30.02 41.51 -0.75
CA VAL A 295 31.17 42.15 -1.43
C VAL A 295 30.90 42.31 -2.92
N LEU A 296 30.37 41.29 -3.60
CA LEU A 296 29.92 41.38 -4.99
C LEU A 296 28.86 42.48 -5.18
N GLU A 297 27.95 42.62 -4.22
CA GLU A 297 26.92 43.66 -4.20
C GLU A 297 27.48 45.02 -3.73
N ARG A 298 28.38 45.09 -2.74
CA ARG A 298 29.01 46.33 -2.17
C ARG A 298 30.26 46.83 -2.85
N VAL A 299 30.56 46.21 -3.95
CA VAL A 299 30.82 46.99 -5.14
C VAL A 299 29.58 48.00 -5.39
N ASN A 300 28.60 48.22 -4.38
CA ASN A 300 27.57 49.25 -3.79
C ASN A 300 27.27 49.65 -2.17
N SER A 301 26.49 48.98 -1.20
CA SER A 301 25.49 49.42 -0.03
C SER A 301 25.77 49.72 1.60
N LYS A 302 24.80 50.13 2.58
CA LYS A 302 24.90 50.68 4.10
C LYS A 302 23.62 50.76 5.21
N GLY A 303 23.68 51.11 6.60
CA GLY A 303 22.54 51.38 7.70
C GLY A 303 22.72 51.71 9.34
N TYR A 304 21.73 52.15 10.29
CA TYR A 304 21.75 52.64 11.83
C TYR A 304 20.36 52.76 12.78
N LYS A 305 19.98 53.18 14.11
CA LYS A 305 20.33 53.44 15.67
C LYS A 305 19.17 53.99 16.75
N VAL A 306 19.12 53.90 18.19
CA VAL A 306 18.04 54.39 19.30
C VAL A 306 18.29 54.58 20.95
N TYR A 307 17.38 55.08 21.95
CA TYR A 307 17.46 55.31 23.56
C TYR A 307 16.17 55.64 24.58
N GLY A 308 16.18 55.72 26.02
CA GLY A 308 15.07 56.20 27.10
C GLY A 308 15.15 56.14 28.78
N ALA A 309 14.23 56.70 29.73
CA ALA A 309 14.11 56.70 31.34
C ALA A 309 12.80 57.37 32.13
N GLY A 310 12.31 57.57 33.47
CA GLY A 310 12.38 57.35 35.06
C GLY A 310 11.35 58.26 36.01
N SER A 311 10.95 58.42 37.39
CA SER A 311 10.90 57.89 38.90
C SER A 311 9.94 58.66 40.05
N SER A 312 9.71 58.33 41.43
CA SER A 312 8.77 59.02 42.55
C SER A 312 8.79 58.74 44.21
N LEU A 313 7.92 59.29 45.21
CA LEU A 313 7.91 59.22 46.81
C LEU A 313 6.61 59.55 47.84
N TYR A 314 6.64 59.57 49.27
CA TYR A 314 5.53 59.70 50.41
C TYR A 314 5.94 60.13 51.97
N GLY A 315 5.30 60.35 53.24
CA GLY A 315 3.99 60.28 54.13
C GLY A 315 3.97 60.72 55.75
N GLY A 316 2.92 60.62 56.71
CA GLY A 316 2.87 61.03 58.26
C GLY A 316 1.60 60.88 59.33
N THR A 317 1.59 61.22 60.71
CA THR A 317 0.53 60.92 61.88
C THR A 317 0.39 61.72 63.34
N ILE A 318 -0.53 61.44 64.39
CA ILE A 318 -0.83 62.18 65.78
C ILE A 318 -1.50 61.48 67.14
N THR A 319 -2.03 62.14 68.30
CA THR A 319 -2.31 61.66 69.79
C THR A 319 -3.52 62.19 70.80
N ILE A 320 -3.65 61.93 72.20
CA ILE A 320 -4.86 62.16 73.22
C ILE A 320 -4.73 62.44 74.86
N ASN A 321 -5.74 62.29 75.85
CA ASN A 321 -5.92 62.91 77.31
C ASN A 321 -6.74 62.21 78.59
N SER A 322 -6.98 62.76 79.89
CA SER A 322 -7.58 62.14 81.22
C SER A 322 -8.32 62.96 82.47
N ARG A 323 -8.64 62.46 83.77
CA ARG A 323 -9.45 63.08 85.00
C ARG A 323 -10.10 62.19 86.23
N LYS A 324 -10.51 62.81 87.44
CA LYS A 324 -11.29 62.59 88.80
C LYS A 324 -11.28 61.34 89.84
N PHE A 325 -10.83 61.43 91.17
CA PHE A 325 -10.36 60.22 92.00
C PHE A 325 -9.27 60.30 93.18
N GLU A 326 -9.51 60.56 94.48
CA GLU A 326 -8.39 60.47 95.49
C GLU A 326 -8.27 59.07 96.15
N GLU A 327 -9.29 58.63 96.90
CA GLU A 327 -9.34 57.25 97.44
C GLU A 327 -9.41 56.21 96.31
N MET A 328 -10.21 56.48 95.27
CA MET A 328 -10.32 55.63 94.08
C MET A 328 -9.02 55.61 93.25
N ASN A 329 -8.11 56.58 93.37
CA ASN A 329 -6.74 56.41 92.86
C ASN A 329 -5.92 55.53 93.80
N ALA A 330 -6.02 55.69 95.13
CA ALA A 330 -5.18 54.93 96.06
C ALA A 330 -5.36 53.40 95.90
N GLU A 331 -6.61 52.92 95.94
CA GLU A 331 -6.90 51.50 95.69
C GLU A 331 -6.56 51.07 94.26
N LEU A 332 -6.72 51.96 93.28
CA LEU A 332 -6.36 51.69 91.89
C LEU A 332 -4.85 51.62 91.67
N GLU A 333 -4.04 52.45 92.34
CA GLU A 333 -2.57 52.39 92.28
C GLU A 333 -2.04 51.14 92.99
N GLU A 334 -2.60 50.74 94.14
CA GLU A 334 -2.21 49.47 94.80
C GLU A 334 -2.57 48.25 93.94
N ASN A 335 -3.78 48.23 93.34
CA ASN A 335 -4.15 47.17 92.41
C ASN A 335 -3.33 47.21 91.11
N LYS A 336 -2.96 48.39 90.59
CA LYS A 336 -2.03 48.53 89.47
C LYS A 336 -0.64 48.00 89.83
N GLU A 337 -0.10 48.31 91.01
CA GLU A 337 1.22 47.85 91.44
C GLU A 337 1.23 46.33 91.62
N LEU A 338 0.21 45.75 92.25
CA LEU A 338 0.06 44.30 92.37
C LEU A 338 -0.12 43.62 90.99
N ALA A 339 -0.90 44.22 90.09
CA ALA A 339 -1.08 43.72 88.72
C ALA A 339 0.22 43.84 87.91
N GLN A 340 0.98 44.93 88.04
CA GLN A 340 2.25 45.16 87.35
C GLN A 340 3.35 44.22 87.86
N ASN A 341 3.40 43.95 89.15
CA ASN A 341 4.33 42.98 89.74
C ASN A 341 4.02 41.56 89.23
N ARG A 342 2.75 41.12 89.31
CA ARG A 342 2.30 39.83 88.74
C ARG A 342 2.52 39.73 87.24
N LEU A 343 2.30 40.82 86.49
CA LEU A 343 2.60 40.88 85.06
C LEU A 343 4.10 40.68 84.83
N SER A 344 4.97 41.35 85.59
CA SER A 344 6.43 41.19 85.44
C SER A 344 6.95 39.80 85.83
N GLU A 345 6.28 39.11 86.76
CA GLU A 345 6.56 37.72 87.11
C GLU A 345 6.10 36.76 86.01
N LEU A 346 4.90 36.97 85.45
CA LEU A 346 4.40 36.21 84.32
C LEU A 346 5.20 36.46 83.03
N GLU A 347 5.67 37.69 82.80
CA GLU A 347 6.55 38.04 81.68
C GLU A 347 7.89 37.34 81.79
N LYS A 348 8.51 37.29 82.98
CA LYS A 348 9.72 36.50 83.25
C LYS A 348 9.48 35.02 83.04
N LEU A 349 8.47 34.44 83.68
CA LEU A 349 8.17 33.00 83.55
C LEU A 349 7.81 32.62 82.10
N ARG A 350 7.19 33.53 81.33
CA ARG A 350 6.97 33.34 79.89
C ARG A 350 8.30 33.38 79.13
N GLN A 351 9.18 34.34 79.42
CA GLN A 351 10.51 34.42 78.81
C GLN A 351 11.36 33.18 79.15
N ASP A 352 11.41 32.76 80.41
CA ASP A 352 12.13 31.55 80.85
C ASP A 352 11.60 30.30 80.12
N LEU A 353 10.28 30.19 79.92
CA LEU A 353 9.66 29.12 79.15
C LEU A 353 9.96 29.24 77.64
N GLU A 354 10.00 30.45 77.08
CA GLU A 354 10.37 30.74 75.68
C GLU A 354 11.86 30.42 75.43
N GLU A 355 12.74 30.66 76.41
CA GLU A 355 14.16 30.28 76.37
C GLU A 355 14.35 28.77 76.54
N VAL A 356 13.65 28.11 77.48
CA VAL A 356 13.74 26.65 77.67
C VAL A 356 13.13 25.88 76.50
N THR A 357 12.01 26.34 75.90
CA THR A 357 11.43 25.71 74.70
C THR A 357 12.34 25.88 73.49
N THR A 358 12.87 27.08 73.22
CA THR A 358 13.82 27.29 72.12
C THR A 358 15.16 26.57 72.32
N GLN A 359 15.61 26.34 73.56
CA GLN A 359 16.74 25.45 73.85
C GLN A 359 16.38 23.98 73.57
N ASN A 360 15.19 23.53 74.00
CA ASN A 360 14.74 22.16 73.79
C ASN A 360 14.56 21.85 72.29
N ASP A 361 14.03 22.77 71.49
CA ASP A 361 13.87 22.60 70.05
C ASP A 361 15.20 22.65 69.29
N LYS A 362 16.19 23.45 69.72
CA LYS A 362 17.57 23.35 69.22
C LYS A 362 18.12 21.95 69.47
N LEU A 363 18.06 21.46 70.71
CA LEU A 363 18.53 20.12 71.07
C LEU A 363 17.80 19.00 70.31
N LYS A 364 16.50 19.15 70.00
CA LYS A 364 15.77 18.22 69.11
C LYS A 364 16.33 18.23 67.68
N VAL A 365 16.67 19.39 67.13
CA VAL A 365 17.25 19.52 65.78
C VAL A 365 18.67 18.97 65.75
N ASP A 366 19.49 19.31 66.74
CA ASP A 366 20.87 18.83 66.87
C ASP A 366 20.90 17.30 67.05
N LEU A 367 19.99 16.72 67.83
CA LEU A 367 19.86 15.27 68.00
C LEU A 367 19.44 14.57 66.69
N ARG A 368 18.47 15.11 65.94
CA ARG A 368 18.08 14.56 64.63
C ARG A 368 19.24 14.61 63.64
N ARG A 369 19.95 15.73 63.58
CA ARG A 369 21.14 15.91 62.76
C ARG A 369 22.25 14.93 63.16
N ALA A 370 22.50 14.74 64.45
CA ALA A 370 23.49 13.77 64.91
C ALA A 370 23.14 12.34 64.50
N VAL A 371 21.86 11.94 64.59
CA VAL A 371 21.39 10.63 64.09
C VAL A 371 21.56 10.51 62.57
N GLU A 372 21.22 11.56 61.80
CA GLU A 372 21.45 11.58 60.36
C GLU A 372 22.92 11.45 59.98
N GLU A 373 23.83 12.19 60.62
CA GLU A 373 25.27 12.11 60.32
C GLU A 373 25.86 10.75 60.73
N VAL A 374 25.46 10.20 61.88
CA VAL A 374 25.86 8.83 62.29
C VAL A 374 25.36 7.78 61.31
N VAL A 375 24.12 7.89 60.80
CA VAL A 375 23.60 7.02 59.74
C VAL A 375 24.39 7.18 58.45
N LYS A 376 24.71 8.42 58.03
CA LYS A 376 25.55 8.70 56.85
C LYS A 376 26.96 8.16 56.99
N GLU A 377 27.49 8.05 58.21
CA GLU A 377 28.79 7.44 58.47
C GLU A 377 28.76 5.90 58.51
N THR A 378 27.61 5.23 58.60
CA THR A 378 27.56 3.76 58.56
C THR A 378 28.16 3.19 57.27
N PRO A 379 28.89 2.06 57.33
CA PRO A 379 29.43 1.44 56.12
C PRO A 379 28.32 0.96 55.17
N GLU A 380 27.16 0.57 55.70
CA GLU A 380 25.96 0.21 54.92
C GLU A 380 25.45 1.39 54.11
N TYR A 381 25.22 2.55 54.74
CA TYR A 381 24.77 3.75 54.03
C TYR A 381 25.81 4.21 53.00
N ARG A 382 27.10 4.24 53.35
CA ARG A 382 28.16 4.65 52.41
C ARG A 382 28.31 3.69 51.23
N CYS A 383 28.15 2.39 51.45
CA CYS A 383 28.13 1.40 50.37
C CYS A 383 26.91 1.62 49.46
N MET A 384 25.71 1.78 50.03
CA MET A 384 24.48 2.00 49.29
C MET A 384 24.46 3.36 48.56
N GLN A 385 25.04 4.40 49.14
CA GLN A 385 25.26 5.70 48.49
C GLN A 385 26.25 5.59 47.31
N SER A 386 27.33 4.83 47.47
CA SER A 386 28.28 4.59 46.38
C SER A 386 27.65 3.79 45.24
N GLN A 387 26.87 2.74 45.55
CA GLN A 387 26.11 1.98 44.57
C GLN A 387 25.08 2.85 43.85
N PHE A 388 24.33 3.68 44.59
CA PHE A 388 23.38 4.62 44.00
C PHE A 388 24.07 5.65 43.10
N SER A 389 25.22 6.22 43.51
CA SER A 389 25.96 7.17 42.65
C SER A 389 26.53 6.51 41.39
N VAL A 390 26.96 5.25 41.44
CA VAL A 390 27.33 4.49 40.24
C VAL A 390 26.11 4.30 39.35
N LEU A 391 25.06 3.64 39.84
CA LEU A 391 23.84 3.33 39.08
C LEU A 391 23.13 4.59 38.55
N TYR A 392 23.20 5.72 39.25
CA TYR A 392 22.62 6.99 38.81
C TYR A 392 23.43 7.64 37.68
N ASN A 393 24.76 7.67 37.79
CA ASN A 393 25.63 8.16 36.72
C ASN A 393 25.59 7.23 35.50
N GLU A 394 25.53 5.93 35.74
CA GLU A 394 25.27 4.90 34.74
C GLU A 394 23.90 5.15 34.10
N SER A 395 22.82 5.42 34.85
CA SER A 395 21.50 5.80 34.29
C SER A 395 21.49 7.08 33.44
N LEU A 396 22.39 8.03 33.72
CA LEU A 396 22.61 9.19 32.88
C LEU A 396 23.38 8.82 31.60
N GLN A 397 24.36 7.92 31.69
CA GLN A 397 25.00 7.28 30.53
C GLN A 397 24.13 6.21 29.82
N LEU A 398 23.02 5.78 30.40
CA LEU A 398 21.97 4.95 29.79
C LEU A 398 20.91 5.81 29.08
N LYS A 399 20.98 7.15 29.20
CA LYS A 399 19.93 8.06 28.73
C LYS A 399 20.39 9.24 27.87
N SER A 400 21.45 9.94 28.26
CA SER A 400 21.80 11.27 27.72
C SER A 400 22.02 11.30 26.20
N GLN A 401 23.12 10.78 25.71
CA GLN A 401 23.35 9.34 25.54
C GLN A 401 22.13 8.70 24.82
N LEU A 402 21.35 7.76 25.37
CA LEU A 402 20.17 7.13 24.71
C LEU A 402 18.96 8.06 24.26
N ASP A 403 19.22 9.31 23.89
CA ASP A 403 18.35 10.21 23.12
C ASP A 403 18.92 10.58 21.71
N GLU A 404 20.23 10.40 21.40
CA GLU A 404 20.93 10.98 20.23
C GLU A 404 21.25 10.01 19.03
N ALA A 405 21.05 8.68 19.14
CA ALA A 405 21.07 7.66 18.05
C ALA A 405 19.67 7.11 17.75
N ARG A 406 18.67 7.46 18.56
CA ARG A 406 17.35 7.84 18.02
C ARG A 406 17.55 8.86 16.88
N THR A 407 18.45 9.83 17.05
CA THR A 407 18.83 10.79 15.99
C THR A 407 19.69 10.18 14.88
N LEU A 408 20.47 9.10 15.13
CA LEU A 408 21.09 8.25 14.08
C LEU A 408 20.02 7.59 13.24
N LEU A 409 19.11 6.86 13.88
CA LEU A 409 18.05 6.07 13.24
C LEU A 409 17.15 6.99 12.42
N HIS A 410 16.84 8.18 12.95
CA HIS A 410 16.12 9.20 12.21
C HIS A 410 16.93 9.75 11.03
N GLY A 411 18.24 9.95 11.20
CA GLY A 411 19.17 10.35 10.15
C GLY A 411 19.30 9.32 9.02
N THR A 412 19.59 8.06 9.34
CA THR A 412 19.77 6.95 8.39
C THR A 412 18.47 6.62 7.65
N ARG A 413 17.33 6.60 8.35
CA ARG A 413 16.01 6.51 7.73
C ARG A 413 15.77 7.67 6.75
N SER A 414 16.12 8.90 7.13
CA SER A 414 15.99 10.09 6.28
C SER A 414 16.92 10.08 5.07
N THR A 415 18.10 9.44 5.13
CA THR A 415 18.98 9.27 3.96
C THR A 415 18.52 8.14 3.06
N HIS A 416 18.07 7.01 3.63
CA HIS A 416 17.57 5.87 2.85
C HIS A 416 16.30 6.24 2.08
N GLN A 417 15.36 6.94 2.72
CA GLN A 417 14.15 7.48 2.07
C GLN A 417 14.48 8.31 0.81
N ARG A 418 15.47 9.23 0.90
CA ARG A 418 15.92 10.04 -0.25
C ARG A 418 16.63 9.23 -1.34
N GLN A 419 17.22 8.09 -0.98
CA GLN A 419 17.87 7.19 -1.93
C GLN A 419 16.82 6.39 -2.72
N VAL A 420 15.76 5.92 -2.06
CA VAL A 420 14.58 5.33 -2.72
C VAL A 420 13.92 6.35 -3.66
N GLU A 421 13.64 7.56 -3.18
CA GLU A 421 13.11 8.68 -3.99
C GLU A 421 14.02 9.11 -5.16
N LEU A 422 15.28 8.69 -5.18
CA LEU A 422 16.20 8.88 -6.32
C LEU A 422 16.09 7.72 -7.32
N ILE A 423 16.11 6.47 -6.82
CA ILE A 423 15.94 5.26 -7.64
C ILE A 423 14.61 5.30 -8.39
N GLU A 424 13.49 5.58 -7.70
CA GLU A 424 12.16 5.73 -8.31
C GLU A 424 12.15 6.76 -9.46
N ARG A 425 12.88 7.87 -9.30
CA ARG A 425 12.98 8.92 -10.33
C ARG A 425 13.79 8.47 -11.53
N ASP A 426 14.87 7.72 -11.30
CA ASP A 426 15.75 7.21 -12.36
C ASP A 426 15.09 6.03 -13.11
N GLU A 427 14.32 5.19 -12.43
CA GLU A 427 13.46 4.15 -13.05
C GLU A 427 12.38 4.78 -13.94
N VAL A 428 11.63 5.78 -13.45
CA VAL A 428 10.65 6.51 -14.28
C VAL A 428 11.31 7.21 -15.47
N SER A 429 12.54 7.73 -15.29
CA SER A 429 13.35 8.31 -16.36
C SER A 429 13.77 7.25 -17.40
N LEU A 430 14.14 6.04 -16.97
CA LEU A 430 14.50 4.93 -17.84
C LEU A 430 13.30 4.36 -18.60
N HIS A 431 12.18 4.11 -17.92
CA HIS A 431 10.92 3.70 -18.56
C HIS A 431 10.45 4.69 -19.61
N LYS A 432 10.62 6.00 -19.37
CA LYS A 432 10.29 7.02 -20.36
C LYS A 432 11.17 6.94 -21.62
N LYS A 433 12.48 6.67 -21.48
CA LYS A 433 13.40 6.48 -22.61
C LYS A 433 13.03 5.23 -23.42
N LEU A 434 12.89 4.09 -22.73
CA LEU A 434 12.49 2.82 -23.35
C LEU A 434 11.16 2.96 -24.11
N ARG A 435 10.17 3.66 -23.54
CA ARG A 435 8.90 3.93 -24.23
C ARG A 435 9.08 4.79 -25.48
N THR A 436 9.96 5.78 -25.48
CA THR A 436 10.26 6.56 -26.70
C THR A 436 11.05 5.77 -27.74
N GLU A 437 11.93 4.85 -27.33
CA GLU A 437 12.67 3.96 -28.24
C GLU A 437 11.73 2.94 -28.90
N VAL A 438 10.80 2.34 -28.13
CA VAL A 438 9.76 1.46 -28.68
C VAL A 438 8.90 2.17 -29.74
N ILE A 439 8.42 3.38 -29.45
CA ILE A 439 7.62 4.16 -30.43
C ILE A 439 8.41 4.43 -31.72
N GLN A 440 9.70 4.77 -31.62
CA GLN A 440 10.57 4.96 -32.81
C GLN A 440 10.79 3.66 -33.60
N LEU A 441 10.86 2.51 -32.93
CA LEU A 441 10.93 1.20 -33.58
C LEU A 441 9.60 0.81 -34.23
N GLU A 442 8.46 1.17 -33.64
CA GLU A 442 7.13 0.97 -34.22
C GLU A 442 6.92 1.84 -35.47
N ASP A 443 7.30 3.13 -35.43
CA ASP A 443 7.26 4.05 -36.57
C ASP A 443 8.15 3.56 -37.73
N THR A 444 9.37 3.12 -37.45
CA THR A 444 10.28 2.58 -38.48
C THR A 444 9.79 1.25 -39.05
N LEU A 445 9.23 0.36 -38.22
CA LEU A 445 8.56 -0.87 -38.69
C LEU A 445 7.36 -0.58 -39.59
N ALA A 446 6.55 0.44 -39.25
CA ALA A 446 5.41 0.87 -40.05
C ALA A 446 5.86 1.46 -41.41
N GLN A 447 6.94 2.25 -41.42
CA GLN A 447 7.53 2.78 -42.65
C GLN A 447 8.08 1.66 -43.56
N VAL A 448 8.83 0.69 -43.02
CA VAL A 448 9.34 -0.45 -43.79
C VAL A 448 8.21 -1.31 -44.35
N ARG A 449 7.13 -1.54 -43.59
CA ARG A 449 5.92 -2.23 -44.08
C ARG A 449 5.24 -1.49 -45.24
N LYS A 450 5.23 -0.16 -45.21
CA LYS A 450 4.67 0.67 -46.28
C LYS A 450 5.54 0.62 -47.54
N GLU A 451 6.87 0.70 -47.40
CA GLU A 451 7.83 0.57 -48.51
C GLU A 451 7.73 -0.81 -49.19
N TYR A 452 7.61 -1.86 -48.38
CA TYR A 452 7.39 -3.24 -48.82
C TYR A 452 6.10 -3.40 -49.64
N GLU A 453 4.96 -2.94 -49.11
CA GLU A 453 3.67 -3.00 -49.81
C GLU A 453 3.68 -2.19 -51.12
N MET A 454 4.31 -1.01 -51.16
CA MET A 454 4.48 -0.25 -52.41
C MET A 454 5.29 -1.04 -53.45
N LEU A 455 6.47 -1.54 -53.06
CA LEU A 455 7.39 -2.26 -53.96
C LEU A 455 6.75 -3.53 -54.57
N ARG A 456 5.92 -4.23 -53.79
CA ARG A 456 5.24 -5.43 -54.28
C ARG A 456 3.97 -5.10 -55.07
N ILE A 457 3.25 -4.00 -54.78
CA ILE A 457 2.20 -3.50 -55.70
C ILE A 457 2.80 -3.14 -57.07
N GLU A 458 4.00 -2.55 -57.11
CA GLU A 458 4.75 -2.32 -58.36
C GLU A 458 5.11 -3.64 -59.06
N PHE A 459 5.54 -4.67 -58.30
CA PHE A 459 5.82 -6.01 -58.84
C PHE A 459 4.57 -6.68 -59.43
N GLU A 460 3.42 -6.61 -58.77
CA GLU A 460 2.16 -7.23 -59.22
C GLU A 460 1.55 -6.50 -60.42
N GLN A 461 1.67 -5.16 -60.48
CA GLN A 461 1.34 -4.40 -61.70
C GLN A 461 2.24 -4.83 -62.87
N THR A 462 3.53 -5.04 -62.62
CA THR A 462 4.49 -5.55 -63.63
C THR A 462 4.15 -6.97 -64.08
N LEU A 463 3.75 -7.85 -63.14
CA LEU A 463 3.30 -9.21 -63.43
C LEU A 463 2.02 -9.20 -64.29
N ALA A 464 1.01 -8.44 -63.90
CA ALA A 464 -0.27 -8.35 -64.62
C ALA A 464 -0.10 -7.78 -66.04
N ALA A 465 0.78 -6.80 -66.23
CA ALA A 465 1.13 -6.29 -67.55
C ALA A 465 1.79 -7.37 -68.44
N ASN A 466 2.68 -8.19 -67.86
CA ASN A 466 3.32 -9.30 -68.55
C ASN A 466 2.33 -10.43 -68.88
N GLU A 467 1.39 -10.75 -68.00
CA GLU A 467 0.32 -11.73 -68.28
C GLU A 467 -0.60 -11.27 -69.41
N GLN A 468 -0.99 -9.98 -69.44
CA GLN A 468 -1.81 -9.40 -70.52
C GLN A 468 -1.11 -9.44 -71.89
N ALA A 469 0.23 -9.41 -71.92
CA ALA A 469 0.98 -9.63 -73.16
C ALA A 469 0.84 -11.07 -73.71
N GLY A 470 0.49 -12.06 -72.88
CA GLY A 470 0.31 -13.46 -73.27
C GLY A 470 -0.79 -13.68 -74.32
N PRO A 471 -2.05 -13.26 -74.06
CA PRO A 471 -3.14 -13.27 -75.03
C PRO A 471 -2.82 -12.50 -76.31
N ILE A 472 -2.29 -11.28 -76.21
CA ILE A 472 -1.93 -10.43 -77.37
C ILE A 472 -0.92 -11.15 -78.27
N ASN A 473 0.14 -11.74 -77.69
CA ASN A 473 1.10 -12.55 -78.45
C ASN A 473 0.49 -13.82 -79.04
N ARG A 474 -0.56 -14.40 -78.43
CA ARG A 474 -1.27 -15.56 -78.97
C ARG A 474 -2.17 -15.18 -80.15
N GLU A 475 -2.89 -14.08 -80.06
CA GLU A 475 -3.70 -13.52 -81.15
C GLU A 475 -2.83 -13.10 -82.33
N MET A 476 -1.69 -12.44 -82.08
CA MET A 476 -0.72 -12.11 -83.12
C MET A 476 -0.20 -13.36 -83.84
N ARG A 477 0.10 -14.45 -83.12
CA ARG A 477 0.48 -15.74 -83.72
C ARG A 477 -0.65 -16.37 -84.56
N HIS A 478 -1.90 -16.30 -84.09
CA HIS A 478 -3.06 -16.78 -84.86
C HIS A 478 -3.32 -15.94 -86.11
N LEU A 479 -3.17 -14.62 -86.03
CA LEU A 479 -3.28 -13.71 -87.16
C LEU A 479 -2.19 -13.99 -88.21
N ILE A 480 -0.93 -14.15 -87.78
CA ILE A 480 0.19 -14.55 -88.64
C ILE A 480 -0.10 -15.89 -89.32
N SER A 481 -0.56 -16.89 -88.58
CA SER A 481 -0.89 -18.22 -89.14
C SER A 481 -2.07 -18.16 -90.13
N SER A 482 -3.09 -17.35 -89.85
CA SER A 482 -4.21 -17.10 -90.77
C SER A 482 -3.75 -16.42 -92.06
N LEU A 483 -2.92 -15.37 -91.96
CA LEU A 483 -2.33 -14.69 -93.11
C LEU A 483 -1.41 -15.62 -93.92
N GLN A 484 -0.61 -16.47 -93.26
CA GLN A 484 0.20 -17.50 -93.92
C GLN A 484 -0.66 -18.52 -94.67
N ASN A 485 -1.75 -19.00 -94.06
CA ASN A 485 -2.70 -19.92 -94.70
C ASN A 485 -3.41 -19.27 -95.89
N HIS A 486 -3.87 -18.02 -95.77
CA HIS A 486 -4.48 -17.29 -96.88
C HIS A 486 -3.47 -17.05 -98.02
N ASN A 487 -2.22 -16.71 -97.69
CA ASN A 487 -1.14 -16.59 -98.68
C ASN A 487 -0.81 -17.92 -99.37
N HIS A 488 -0.89 -19.05 -98.65
CA HIS A 488 -0.76 -20.40 -99.21
C HIS A 488 -1.95 -20.77 -100.11
N GLN A 489 -3.18 -20.45 -99.69
CA GLN A 489 -4.39 -20.64 -100.52
C GLN A 489 -4.31 -19.83 -101.81
N LEU A 490 -3.95 -18.54 -101.74
CA LEU A 490 -3.71 -17.69 -102.91
C LEU A 490 -2.60 -18.25 -103.82
N LYS A 491 -1.51 -18.79 -103.27
CA LYS A 491 -0.48 -19.50 -104.06
C LYS A 491 -1.06 -20.75 -104.75
N GLY A 492 -1.90 -21.53 -104.07
CA GLY A 492 -2.62 -22.68 -104.63
C GLY A 492 -3.66 -22.30 -105.69
N GLU A 493 -4.31 -21.14 -105.56
CA GLU A 493 -5.21 -20.58 -106.56
C GLU A 493 -4.45 -20.03 -107.76
N VAL A 494 -3.37 -19.28 -107.57
CA VAL A 494 -2.46 -18.85 -108.65
C VAL A 494 -1.90 -20.06 -109.40
N LEU A 495 -1.61 -21.18 -108.74
CA LEU A 495 -1.24 -22.44 -109.40
C LEU A 495 -2.42 -23.06 -110.18
N ARG A 496 -3.65 -23.00 -109.66
CA ARG A 496 -4.86 -23.45 -110.38
C ARG A 496 -5.19 -22.54 -111.58
N TYR A 497 -5.04 -21.23 -111.47
CA TYR A 497 -5.18 -20.28 -112.58
C TYR A 497 -4.06 -20.42 -113.60
N LYS A 498 -2.80 -20.63 -113.18
CA LYS A 498 -1.70 -20.99 -114.11
C LYS A 498 -1.94 -22.33 -114.81
N ARG A 499 -2.58 -23.30 -114.15
CA ARG A 499 -2.99 -24.56 -114.80
C ARG A 499 -4.12 -24.33 -115.81
N LYS A 500 -5.21 -23.66 -115.43
CA LYS A 500 -6.30 -23.28 -116.33
C LYS A 500 -5.83 -22.43 -117.50
N LEU A 501 -4.83 -21.56 -117.30
CA LEU A 501 -4.20 -20.78 -118.36
C LEU A 501 -3.39 -21.68 -119.31
N ARG A 502 -2.65 -22.68 -118.82
CA ARG A 502 -1.98 -23.68 -119.67
C ARG A 502 -2.96 -24.58 -120.41
N GLU A 503 -4.07 -24.96 -119.77
CA GLU A 503 -5.16 -25.74 -120.37
C GLU A 503 -5.83 -24.91 -121.49
N ALA A 504 -6.21 -23.66 -121.21
CA ALA A 504 -6.74 -22.73 -122.20
C ALA A 504 -5.72 -22.39 -123.30
N GLN A 505 -4.42 -22.27 -123.00
CA GLN A 505 -3.35 -22.14 -124.00
C GLN A 505 -3.18 -23.41 -124.84
N SER A 506 -3.46 -24.59 -124.28
CA SER A 506 -3.48 -25.86 -125.01
C SER A 506 -4.71 -26.01 -125.90
N ASP A 507 -5.88 -25.51 -125.49
CA ASP A 507 -7.09 -25.52 -126.31
C ASP A 507 -7.06 -24.40 -127.37
N LEU A 508 -6.42 -23.26 -127.05
CA LEU A 508 -6.09 -22.21 -127.99
C LEU A 508 -5.00 -22.68 -128.97
N SER A 509 -4.04 -23.51 -128.55
CA SER A 509 -3.08 -24.13 -129.48
C SER A 509 -3.71 -25.25 -130.32
N LYS A 510 -4.65 -26.04 -129.81
CA LYS A 510 -5.46 -27.01 -130.59
C LYS A 510 -6.32 -26.31 -131.65
N THR A 511 -6.94 -25.19 -131.32
CA THR A 511 -7.70 -24.37 -132.30
C THR A 511 -6.78 -23.60 -133.25
N ARG A 512 -5.62 -23.12 -132.81
CA ARG A 512 -4.59 -22.50 -133.67
C ARG A 512 -3.87 -23.51 -134.59
N SER A 513 -3.77 -24.79 -134.20
CA SER A 513 -3.39 -25.88 -135.12
C SER A 513 -4.50 -26.28 -136.09
N ARG A 514 -5.71 -25.73 -135.93
CA ARG A 514 -6.82 -25.80 -136.90
C ARG A 514 -6.93 -24.54 -137.78
N SER A 515 -6.05 -23.55 -137.57
CA SER A 515 -5.93 -22.30 -138.32
C SER A 515 -4.45 -21.85 -138.36
N GLY A 516 -3.65 -22.56 -139.16
CA GLY A 516 -2.19 -22.48 -139.09
C GLY A 516 -1.57 -21.19 -139.65
N SER A 517 -0.72 -20.56 -138.84
CA SER A 517 0.54 -19.95 -139.28
C SER A 517 1.52 -19.92 -138.10
N GLY A 518 2.81 -20.04 -138.38
CA GLY A 518 3.87 -20.25 -137.38
C GLY A 518 4.70 -19.00 -137.05
N VAL A 519 5.78 -19.23 -136.30
CA VAL A 519 6.91 -18.32 -136.00
C VAL A 519 6.57 -16.96 -135.30
N LEU A 520 7.49 -16.27 -134.61
CA LEU A 520 8.94 -16.47 -134.41
C LEU A 520 9.33 -16.31 -132.91
N HIS A 521 10.65 -16.24 -132.63
CA HIS A 521 11.32 -16.24 -131.32
C HIS A 521 11.74 -14.81 -130.89
N SER A 522 11.92 -14.56 -129.57
CA SER A 522 13.03 -13.77 -128.95
C SER A 522 12.70 -12.91 -127.71
N GLN A 523 13.50 -13.11 -126.65
CA GLN A 523 14.25 -12.12 -125.85
C GLN A 523 13.58 -11.01 -124.99
N SER A 524 14.44 -10.51 -124.08
CA SER A 524 14.43 -9.25 -123.31
C SER A 524 13.81 -9.19 -121.90
N SER A 525 14.74 -8.92 -120.98
CA SER A 525 14.66 -8.27 -119.67
C SER A 525 13.88 -6.95 -119.61
N THR A 526 13.45 -6.57 -118.39
CA THR A 526 13.80 -5.27 -117.74
C THR A 526 13.61 -5.32 -116.21
N GLU A 527 14.69 -5.02 -115.49
CA GLU A 527 14.87 -3.94 -114.48
C GLU A 527 13.83 -3.62 -113.37
N ASP A 528 14.40 -3.49 -112.16
CA ASP A 528 14.26 -2.39 -111.19
C ASP A 528 13.06 -2.21 -110.21
N ALA A 529 13.25 -1.62 -109.01
CA ALA A 529 14.44 -1.51 -108.11
C ALA A 529 14.05 -0.84 -106.75
N LYS A 530 15.04 -0.71 -105.84
CA LYS A 530 15.20 0.35 -104.80
C LYS A 530 14.17 0.36 -103.64
N GLU A 531 14.35 0.97 -102.45
CA GLU A 531 15.45 1.47 -101.56
C GLU A 531 14.70 2.03 -100.29
N GLU A 532 15.22 2.34 -99.10
CA GLU A 532 16.42 1.99 -98.28
C GLU A 532 16.11 2.39 -96.79
N PRO A 533 17.02 2.42 -95.76
CA PRO A 533 16.63 2.18 -94.37
C PRO A 533 16.88 3.36 -93.34
N PRO A 534 17.92 3.43 -92.45
CA PRO A 534 17.64 3.84 -91.03
C PRO A 534 18.62 4.85 -90.35
N GLU A 535 18.40 5.04 -89.03
CA GLU A 535 19.42 5.23 -87.95
C GLU A 535 19.89 6.66 -87.51
N ILE A 536 20.62 6.71 -86.37
CA ILE A 536 21.38 7.84 -85.72
C ILE A 536 20.50 8.78 -84.84
N LYS A 537 20.65 8.94 -83.49
CA LYS A 537 21.72 9.51 -82.59
C LYS A 537 21.85 11.07 -82.69
N GLN A 538 22.24 11.88 -81.69
CA GLN A 538 22.81 11.70 -80.33
C GLN A 538 22.56 12.94 -79.38
N GLU A 539 23.21 12.96 -78.20
CA GLU A 539 23.56 14.03 -77.20
C GLU A 539 23.70 15.52 -77.68
N ALA A 540 23.80 16.60 -76.86
CA ALA A 540 23.56 16.98 -75.43
C ALA A 540 23.82 18.53 -75.25
N GLU A 541 23.81 19.11 -74.02
CA GLU A 541 24.54 20.33 -73.50
C GLU A 541 23.77 21.15 -72.40
N ASP A 542 24.48 21.98 -71.60
CA ASP A 542 24.03 22.86 -70.47
C ASP A 542 24.95 24.11 -70.34
N PRO A 543 24.46 25.31 -69.90
CA PRO A 543 25.13 25.99 -68.76
C PRO A 543 24.28 26.97 -67.89
N SER A 544 24.81 27.38 -66.72
CA SER A 544 24.27 28.43 -65.81
C SER A 544 25.33 29.54 -65.48
N HIS A 545 25.32 30.45 -64.48
CA HIS A 545 24.78 30.50 -63.09
C HIS A 545 24.86 31.94 -62.46
N ALA A 546 24.44 32.11 -61.17
CA ALA A 546 24.76 33.22 -60.21
C ALA A 546 24.12 34.64 -60.40
N ALA A 547 23.89 35.50 -59.38
CA ALA A 547 23.81 35.37 -57.89
C ALA A 547 23.27 36.66 -57.16
N THR A 548 22.78 36.52 -55.90
CA THR A 548 22.64 37.57 -54.81
C THR A 548 21.71 38.81 -55.00
N SER A 549 21.09 39.46 -53.99
CA SER A 549 20.86 39.21 -52.53
C SER A 549 19.82 40.20 -51.91
N LYS A 550 19.42 39.96 -50.64
CA LYS A 550 18.63 40.81 -49.68
C LYS A 550 17.09 40.82 -49.77
N GLY A 551 16.44 40.84 -48.59
CA GLY A 551 15.03 41.19 -48.34
C GLY A 551 14.89 42.59 -47.70
N PRO A 552 13.81 42.94 -46.96
CA PRO A 552 12.92 42.05 -46.19
C PRO A 552 11.39 42.24 -46.39
N SER A 553 10.62 41.35 -45.76
CA SER A 553 9.26 41.51 -45.20
C SER A 553 8.13 42.18 -46.01
N GLU A 554 7.07 41.43 -46.30
CA GLU A 554 5.69 41.85 -45.96
C GLU A 554 4.76 40.63 -45.82
N ASP A 555 4.27 40.37 -44.60
CA ASP A 555 3.54 39.15 -44.22
C ASP A 555 2.15 39.54 -43.70
N ALA A 556 1.11 39.35 -44.52
CA ALA A 556 -0.28 39.69 -44.18
C ALA A 556 -1.36 39.14 -45.13
N LEU A 557 -1.11 39.16 -46.45
CA LEU A 557 -2.20 39.06 -47.45
C LEU A 557 -2.46 37.67 -48.03
N GLU A 558 -1.49 36.75 -47.99
CA GLU A 558 -1.65 35.42 -48.58
C GLU A 558 -2.51 34.47 -47.71
N THR A 559 -2.56 34.73 -46.40
CA THR A 559 -3.19 33.87 -45.38
C THR A 559 -4.73 33.87 -45.43
N LYS A 560 -5.35 34.83 -46.15
CA LYS A 560 -6.81 34.86 -46.32
C LYS A 560 -7.27 34.03 -47.51
N ALA A 561 -6.63 34.17 -48.67
CA ALA A 561 -6.99 33.41 -49.88
C ALA A 561 -6.92 31.88 -49.66
N LYS A 562 -5.93 31.41 -48.89
CA LYS A 562 -5.78 29.98 -48.55
C LYS A 562 -6.89 29.48 -47.61
N ARG A 563 -7.43 30.33 -46.72
CA ARG A 563 -8.53 29.97 -45.81
C ARG A 563 -9.89 29.94 -46.50
N ASP A 564 -10.19 30.93 -47.32
CA ASP A 564 -11.45 31.00 -48.07
C ASP A 564 -11.60 29.79 -49.03
N GLU A 565 -10.48 29.23 -49.54
CA GLU A 565 -10.48 28.03 -50.39
C GLU A 565 -10.57 26.72 -49.57
N GLU A 566 -9.86 26.61 -48.44
CA GLU A 566 -10.02 25.47 -47.50
C GLU A 566 -11.46 25.36 -46.96
N GLU A 567 -12.10 26.49 -46.64
CA GLU A 567 -13.49 26.51 -46.13
C GLU A 567 -14.48 26.05 -47.20
N ARG A 568 -14.27 26.43 -48.47
CA ARG A 568 -15.05 25.94 -49.62
C ARG A 568 -14.81 24.46 -49.90
N GLU A 569 -13.61 23.95 -49.67
CA GLU A 569 -13.34 22.52 -49.80
C GLU A 569 -14.01 21.71 -48.68
N ARG A 570 -14.03 22.24 -47.45
CA ARG A 570 -14.78 21.65 -46.32
C ARG A 570 -16.28 21.65 -46.59
N GLU A 571 -16.87 22.76 -47.05
CA GLU A 571 -18.29 22.80 -47.47
C GLU A 571 -18.60 21.75 -48.54
N ARG A 572 -17.71 21.54 -49.52
CA ARG A 572 -17.91 20.50 -50.55
C ARG A 572 -17.88 19.10 -49.96
N ARG A 573 -16.86 18.78 -49.16
CA ARG A 573 -16.72 17.47 -48.48
C ARG A 573 -17.87 17.20 -47.50
N GLU A 574 -18.42 18.23 -46.88
CA GLU A 574 -19.59 18.13 -46.00
C GLU A 574 -20.88 17.89 -46.78
N LYS A 575 -21.16 18.68 -47.84
CA LYS A 575 -22.31 18.47 -48.74
C LYS A 575 -22.24 17.15 -49.51
N GLU A 576 -21.04 16.61 -49.74
CA GLU A 576 -20.83 15.27 -50.28
C GLU A 576 -21.18 14.19 -49.26
N ARG A 577 -20.71 14.31 -48.02
CA ARG A 577 -21.09 13.42 -46.90
C ARG A 577 -22.58 13.47 -46.57
N GLU A 578 -23.23 14.62 -46.67
CA GLU A 578 -24.69 14.72 -46.54
C GLU A 578 -25.42 13.99 -47.68
N ARG A 579 -24.96 14.13 -48.93
CA ARG A 579 -25.50 13.40 -50.07
C ARG A 579 -25.27 11.90 -50.00
N GLU A 580 -24.17 11.44 -49.39
CA GLU A 580 -23.96 10.02 -49.10
C GLU A 580 -24.92 9.54 -48.01
N LYS A 581 -25.09 10.30 -46.91
CA LYS A 581 -26.07 9.99 -45.86
C LYS A 581 -27.51 10.03 -46.36
N GLU A 582 -27.87 10.90 -47.31
CA GLU A 582 -29.18 10.88 -47.96
C GLU A 582 -29.35 9.63 -48.84
N LYS A 583 -28.37 9.29 -49.68
CA LYS A 583 -28.38 8.05 -50.49
C LYS A 583 -28.44 6.79 -49.62
N GLU A 584 -27.81 6.81 -48.45
CA GLU A 584 -27.84 5.69 -47.51
C GLU A 584 -29.21 5.56 -46.84
N LYS A 585 -29.79 6.67 -46.36
CA LYS A 585 -31.18 6.72 -45.86
C LYS A 585 -32.22 6.41 -46.94
N GLU A 586 -31.95 6.73 -48.20
CA GLU A 586 -32.82 6.37 -49.33
C GLU A 586 -32.76 4.87 -49.61
N LYS A 587 -31.55 4.27 -49.68
CA LYS A 587 -31.36 2.81 -49.76
C LYS A 587 -31.97 2.07 -48.55
N GLU A 588 -31.89 2.66 -47.36
CA GLU A 588 -32.52 2.10 -46.15
C GLU A 588 -34.05 2.13 -46.27
N ARG A 589 -34.63 3.26 -46.69
CA ARG A 589 -36.07 3.39 -46.98
C ARG A 589 -36.54 2.49 -48.12
N GLU A 590 -35.70 2.21 -49.13
CA GLU A 590 -36.00 1.20 -50.15
C GLU A 590 -35.97 -0.22 -49.56
N ARG A 591 -34.96 -0.56 -48.75
CA ARG A 591 -34.89 -1.85 -48.03
C ARG A 591 -36.04 -2.05 -47.05
N GLU A 592 -36.53 -1.00 -46.39
CA GLU A 592 -37.74 -1.06 -45.57
C GLU A 592 -38.99 -1.29 -46.41
N LYS A 593 -39.18 -0.56 -47.52
CA LYS A 593 -40.29 -0.79 -48.45
C LYS A 593 -40.24 -2.17 -49.12
N GLU A 594 -39.05 -2.72 -49.33
CA GLU A 594 -38.85 -4.08 -49.84
C GLU A 594 -39.28 -5.11 -48.79
N LYS A 595 -38.79 -4.99 -47.55
CA LYS A 595 -39.23 -5.81 -46.40
C LYS A 595 -40.73 -5.69 -46.11
N GLU A 596 -41.32 -4.51 -46.31
CA GLU A 596 -42.77 -4.28 -46.17
C GLU A 596 -43.53 -5.00 -47.28
N ARG A 597 -43.10 -4.89 -48.55
CA ARG A 597 -43.66 -5.65 -49.68
C ARG A 597 -43.48 -7.17 -49.54
N GLU A 598 -42.41 -7.63 -48.91
CA GLU A 598 -42.26 -9.05 -48.56
C GLU A 598 -43.24 -9.46 -47.45
N ARG A 599 -43.39 -8.67 -46.39
CA ARG A 599 -44.39 -8.90 -45.34
C ARG A 599 -45.83 -8.88 -45.86
N GLU A 600 -46.15 -8.04 -46.84
CA GLU A 600 -47.44 -8.08 -47.55
C GLU A 600 -47.61 -9.34 -48.40
N LYS A 601 -46.60 -9.74 -49.19
CA LYS A 601 -46.62 -11.01 -49.94
C LYS A 601 -46.73 -12.24 -49.02
N GLN A 602 -46.16 -12.17 -47.83
CA GLN A 602 -46.21 -13.24 -46.82
C GLN A 602 -47.63 -13.33 -46.22
N LYS A 603 -48.22 -12.19 -45.82
CA LYS A 603 -49.64 -12.12 -45.40
C LYS A 603 -50.62 -12.55 -46.50
N GLN A 604 -50.34 -12.26 -47.77
CA GLN A 604 -51.15 -12.78 -48.89
C GLN A 604 -51.05 -14.31 -48.99
N LYS A 605 -49.84 -14.88 -48.93
CA LYS A 605 -49.65 -16.35 -48.94
C LYS A 605 -50.22 -17.07 -47.73
N GLU A 606 -50.27 -16.42 -46.56
CA GLU A 606 -50.92 -16.96 -45.36
C GLU A 606 -52.45 -16.88 -45.46
N SER A 607 -53.00 -15.75 -45.91
CA SER A 607 -54.47 -15.58 -46.07
C SER A 607 -55.07 -16.36 -47.26
N GLU A 608 -54.27 -16.78 -48.24
CA GLU A 608 -54.65 -17.82 -49.21
C GLU A 608 -54.66 -19.22 -48.56
N LYS A 609 -53.62 -19.58 -47.79
CA LYS A 609 -53.51 -20.91 -47.17
C LYS A 609 -54.50 -21.18 -46.03
N GLU A 610 -54.93 -20.16 -45.30
CA GLU A 610 -56.01 -20.29 -44.30
C GLU A 610 -57.42 -20.40 -44.94
N ARG A 611 -57.57 -20.20 -46.25
CA ARG A 611 -58.87 -20.29 -46.95
C ARG A 611 -59.17 -21.64 -47.61
N GLU A 612 -58.20 -22.54 -47.77
CA GLU A 612 -58.40 -23.86 -48.40
C GLU A 612 -58.61 -25.03 -47.42
N SER A 613 -58.55 -24.80 -46.10
CA SER A 613 -58.51 -25.90 -45.11
C SER A 613 -59.84 -26.26 -44.43
N THR A 614 -60.89 -25.42 -44.51
CA THR A 614 -62.12 -25.59 -43.71
C THR A 614 -63.45 -25.39 -44.45
N LYS A 615 -63.56 -25.89 -45.69
CA LYS A 615 -64.82 -26.10 -46.45
C LYS A 615 -64.50 -26.99 -47.68
N GLU A 616 -65.25 -28.03 -48.07
CA GLU A 616 -66.56 -28.55 -47.63
C GLU A 616 -66.56 -30.08 -47.54
N LYS A 617 -67.54 -30.64 -46.82
CA LYS A 617 -67.93 -32.06 -46.94
C LYS A 617 -69.44 -32.15 -47.22
N GLU A 618 -69.77 -33.02 -48.19
CA GLU A 618 -71.11 -33.44 -48.64
C GLU A 618 -71.94 -32.54 -49.59
N LYS A 619 -72.61 -33.23 -50.55
CA LYS A 619 -73.73 -32.82 -51.43
C LYS A 619 -73.40 -31.78 -52.53
N GLY A 620 -73.40 -32.10 -53.83
CA GLY A 620 -73.54 -33.39 -54.53
C GLY A 620 -74.12 -33.27 -55.96
N LYS A 621 -74.25 -34.42 -56.65
CA LYS A 621 -74.96 -34.68 -57.94
C LYS A 621 -74.35 -34.20 -59.29
N HIS A 622 -73.84 -35.21 -60.02
CA HIS A 622 -74.33 -35.67 -61.35
C HIS A 622 -73.83 -35.01 -62.68
N ASP A 623 -73.70 -35.88 -63.69
CA ASP A 623 -73.62 -35.67 -65.15
C ASP A 623 -72.40 -35.00 -65.82
N ASP A 624 -71.34 -35.78 -66.09
CA ASP A 624 -70.68 -35.73 -67.42
C ASP A 624 -70.04 -37.05 -67.92
N GLY A 625 -70.56 -38.20 -67.48
CA GLY A 625 -70.09 -39.52 -67.96
C GLY A 625 -70.55 -39.85 -69.39
N ARG A 626 -71.77 -39.44 -69.73
CA ARG A 626 -72.49 -39.89 -70.94
C ARG A 626 -71.91 -39.37 -72.26
N LYS A 627 -71.18 -38.24 -72.26
CA LYS A 627 -70.52 -37.76 -73.50
C LYS A 627 -69.44 -38.72 -73.99
N ARG A 628 -68.58 -39.20 -73.07
CA ARG A 628 -67.43 -40.05 -73.42
C ARG A 628 -67.87 -41.41 -73.97
N GLU A 629 -68.91 -42.01 -73.40
CA GLU A 629 -69.52 -43.24 -73.96
C GLU A 629 -70.16 -43.00 -75.34
N ALA A 630 -70.84 -41.87 -75.54
CA ALA A 630 -71.46 -41.53 -76.82
C ALA A 630 -70.42 -41.35 -77.94
N GLU A 631 -69.27 -40.74 -77.64
CA GLU A 631 -68.14 -40.64 -78.58
C GLU A 631 -67.50 -42.00 -78.87
N LEU A 632 -67.28 -42.83 -77.85
CA LEU A 632 -66.78 -44.21 -78.00
C LEU A 632 -67.70 -45.06 -78.89
N VAL A 633 -69.03 -45.01 -78.69
CA VAL A 633 -70.00 -45.71 -79.53
C VAL A 633 -70.02 -45.16 -80.97
N LYS A 634 -69.77 -43.87 -81.16
CA LYS A 634 -69.69 -43.24 -82.50
C LYS A 634 -68.41 -43.67 -83.23
N GLN A 635 -67.28 -43.73 -82.53
CA GLN A 635 -66.02 -44.26 -83.02
C GLN A 635 -66.14 -45.75 -83.41
N LEU A 636 -66.66 -46.59 -82.50
CA LEU A 636 -66.86 -48.02 -82.75
C LEU A 636 -67.80 -48.30 -83.95
N LYS A 637 -68.81 -47.45 -84.19
CA LYS A 637 -69.66 -47.54 -85.39
C LYS A 637 -68.92 -47.14 -86.68
N ALA A 638 -68.03 -46.14 -86.62
CA ALA A 638 -67.19 -45.77 -87.76
C ALA A 638 -66.19 -46.89 -88.10
N ASP A 639 -65.57 -47.49 -87.09
CA ASP A 639 -64.59 -48.57 -87.28
C ASP A 639 -65.27 -49.89 -87.69
N LEU A 640 -66.49 -50.18 -87.23
CA LEU A 640 -67.32 -51.28 -87.77
C LEU A 640 -67.63 -51.08 -89.27
N LYS A 641 -67.90 -49.85 -89.72
CA LYS A 641 -68.13 -49.55 -91.14
C LYS A 641 -66.85 -49.77 -91.97
N LYS A 642 -65.68 -49.31 -91.48
CA LYS A 642 -64.37 -49.62 -92.08
C LYS A 642 -64.09 -51.11 -92.12
N ALA A 643 -64.48 -51.87 -91.09
CA ALA A 643 -64.33 -53.33 -91.05
C ALA A 643 -65.21 -54.02 -92.10
N GLN A 644 -66.44 -53.55 -92.33
CA GLN A 644 -67.32 -54.06 -93.40
C GLN A 644 -66.88 -53.66 -94.80
N GLU A 645 -66.23 -52.50 -94.97
CA GLU A 645 -65.67 -52.04 -96.25
C GLU A 645 -64.41 -52.82 -96.59
N SER A 646 -63.46 -52.94 -95.64
CA SER A 646 -62.27 -53.78 -95.80
C SER A 646 -62.59 -55.28 -95.91
N GLN A 647 -63.70 -55.79 -95.35
CA GLN A 647 -64.17 -57.16 -95.62
C GLN A 647 -64.58 -57.36 -97.09
N LYS A 648 -65.18 -56.36 -97.73
CA LYS A 648 -65.52 -56.39 -99.17
C LYS A 648 -64.27 -56.30 -100.04
N GLU A 649 -63.34 -55.43 -99.69
CA GLU A 649 -62.04 -55.31 -100.36
C GLU A 649 -61.21 -56.59 -100.22
N MET A 650 -61.17 -57.20 -99.03
CA MET A 650 -60.49 -58.48 -98.77
C MET A 650 -61.10 -59.62 -99.60
N LYS A 651 -62.43 -59.63 -99.79
CA LYS A 651 -63.08 -60.59 -100.69
C LYS A 651 -62.66 -60.38 -102.15
N LEU A 652 -62.63 -59.13 -102.63
CA LEU A 652 -62.18 -58.79 -103.98
C LEU A 652 -60.71 -59.16 -104.21
N LEU A 653 -59.86 -58.87 -103.21
CA LEU A 653 -58.44 -59.25 -103.19
C LEU A 653 -58.26 -60.77 -103.22
N LEU A 654 -59.07 -61.55 -102.48
CA LEU A 654 -59.03 -63.01 -102.50
C LEU A 654 -59.38 -63.59 -103.88
N ASP A 655 -60.40 -63.06 -104.56
CA ASP A 655 -60.77 -63.52 -105.91
C ASP A 655 -59.69 -63.16 -106.96
N MET A 656 -59.00 -62.02 -106.80
CA MET A 656 -57.77 -61.70 -107.57
C MET A 656 -56.58 -62.62 -107.20
N TYR A 657 -56.37 -62.94 -105.93
CA TYR A 657 -55.27 -63.80 -105.48
C TYR A 657 -55.44 -65.25 -105.95
N ARG A 658 -56.68 -65.68 -106.19
CA ARG A 658 -57.04 -66.99 -106.74
C ARG A 658 -56.67 -67.14 -108.22
N SER A 659 -56.63 -66.04 -108.96
CA SER A 659 -56.39 -66.00 -110.41
C SER A 659 -54.95 -65.61 -110.81
N ALA A 660 -54.14 -65.07 -109.88
CA ALA A 660 -52.74 -64.70 -110.15
C ALA A 660 -51.77 -65.92 -110.25
N PRO A 661 -50.78 -65.92 -111.17
CA PRO A 661 -49.72 -66.94 -111.23
C PRO A 661 -48.89 -67.05 -109.93
N LYS A 662 -48.28 -68.22 -109.68
CA LYS A 662 -47.60 -68.51 -108.40
C LYS A 662 -46.40 -67.57 -108.15
N GLU A 663 -45.49 -67.42 -109.12
CA GLU A 663 -44.32 -66.53 -108.99
C GLU A 663 -44.68 -65.08 -108.64
N GLN A 664 -45.83 -64.61 -109.12
CA GLN A 664 -46.31 -63.25 -108.86
C GLN A 664 -46.79 -63.07 -107.41
N ARG A 665 -47.30 -64.15 -106.77
CA ARG A 665 -47.64 -64.16 -105.34
C ARG A 665 -46.38 -64.24 -104.48
N ASP A 666 -45.47 -65.15 -104.81
CA ASP A 666 -44.24 -65.39 -104.06
C ASP A 666 -43.36 -64.11 -104.01
N LYS A 667 -43.26 -63.37 -105.12
CA LYS A 667 -42.58 -62.06 -105.18
C LYS A 667 -43.23 -61.00 -104.28
N VAL A 668 -44.56 -60.96 -104.20
CA VAL A 668 -45.27 -60.00 -103.33
C VAL A 668 -45.09 -60.34 -101.85
N GLN A 669 -45.05 -61.63 -101.49
CA GLN A 669 -44.78 -62.06 -100.12
C GLN A 669 -43.37 -61.68 -99.65
N LEU A 670 -42.35 -61.85 -100.50
CA LEU A 670 -40.97 -61.42 -100.19
C LEU A 670 -40.86 -59.90 -100.02
N MET A 671 -41.48 -59.12 -100.92
CA MET A 671 -41.54 -57.64 -100.80
C MET A 671 -42.25 -57.19 -99.52
N ALA A 672 -43.31 -57.89 -99.11
CA ALA A 672 -44.02 -57.62 -97.85
C ALA A 672 -43.17 -57.97 -96.62
N ALA A 673 -42.46 -59.10 -96.65
CA ALA A 673 -41.55 -59.52 -95.57
C ALA A 673 -40.38 -58.55 -95.40
N GLU A 674 -39.75 -58.10 -96.49
CA GLU A 674 -38.66 -57.11 -96.45
C GLU A 674 -39.15 -55.75 -95.93
N LYS A 675 -40.34 -55.30 -96.37
CA LYS A 675 -40.93 -54.05 -95.86
C LYS A 675 -41.28 -54.15 -94.37
N LYS A 676 -41.73 -55.32 -93.90
CA LYS A 676 -42.06 -55.57 -92.49
C LYS A 676 -40.80 -55.58 -91.62
N SER A 677 -39.75 -56.30 -92.01
CA SER A 677 -38.50 -56.35 -91.24
C SER A 677 -37.78 -55.00 -91.21
N LYS A 678 -37.86 -54.19 -92.27
CA LYS A 678 -37.39 -52.80 -92.26
C LYS A 678 -38.16 -51.92 -91.28
N ALA A 679 -39.49 -52.00 -91.25
CA ALA A 679 -40.31 -51.26 -90.30
C ALA A 679 -40.02 -51.65 -88.85
N GLU A 680 -39.84 -52.95 -88.57
CA GLU A 680 -39.46 -53.46 -87.24
C GLU A 680 -38.06 -52.96 -86.81
N LEU A 681 -37.11 -52.85 -87.75
CA LEU A 681 -35.79 -52.26 -87.49
C LEU A 681 -35.84 -50.76 -87.19
N GLU A 682 -36.66 -50.01 -87.92
CA GLU A 682 -36.88 -48.57 -87.66
C GLU A 682 -37.54 -48.35 -86.29
N GLU A 683 -38.53 -49.18 -85.94
CA GLU A 683 -39.20 -49.10 -84.64
C GLU A 683 -38.25 -49.45 -83.48
N LEU A 684 -37.43 -50.50 -83.61
CA LEU A 684 -36.42 -50.86 -82.60
C LEU A 684 -35.36 -49.77 -82.43
N ARG A 685 -34.91 -49.12 -83.52
CA ARG A 685 -34.02 -47.96 -83.46
C ARG A 685 -34.64 -46.79 -82.71
N GLN A 686 -35.91 -46.49 -82.97
CA GLN A 686 -36.60 -45.41 -82.28
C GLN A 686 -36.81 -45.71 -80.79
N ARG A 687 -37.18 -46.95 -80.43
CA ARG A 687 -37.27 -47.40 -79.03
C ARG A 687 -35.93 -47.31 -78.29
N LEU A 688 -34.80 -47.66 -78.93
CA LEU A 688 -33.46 -47.49 -78.34
C LEU A 688 -33.16 -46.01 -78.07
N LYS A 689 -33.41 -45.13 -79.04
CA LYS A 689 -33.22 -43.68 -78.87
C LYS A 689 -34.10 -43.12 -77.75
N GLU A 690 -35.35 -43.56 -77.64
CA GLU A 690 -36.26 -43.16 -76.55
C GLU A 690 -35.82 -43.65 -75.16
N LEU A 691 -35.04 -44.74 -75.06
CA LEU A 691 -34.46 -45.20 -73.81
C LEU A 691 -33.20 -44.39 -73.44
N GLU A 692 -32.28 -44.17 -74.39
CA GLU A 692 -31.15 -43.27 -74.20
C GLU A 692 -31.57 -41.85 -73.79
N ASP A 693 -32.61 -41.31 -74.44
CA ASP A 693 -33.15 -39.98 -74.15
C ASP A 693 -33.96 -39.94 -72.83
N LYS A 694 -34.26 -41.08 -72.20
CA LYS A 694 -34.79 -41.15 -70.82
C LYS A 694 -33.67 -41.22 -69.81
N GLU A 695 -32.71 -42.13 -70.00
CA GLU A 695 -31.52 -42.29 -69.13
C GLU A 695 -30.75 -40.97 -68.98
N LYS A 696 -30.51 -40.24 -70.09
CA LYS A 696 -29.86 -38.91 -70.06
C LYS A 696 -30.68 -37.86 -69.30
N LYS A 697 -32.01 -37.96 -69.26
CA LYS A 697 -32.89 -37.06 -68.49
C LYS A 697 -32.94 -37.43 -67.01
N GLU A 698 -32.88 -38.71 -66.68
CA GLU A 698 -32.88 -39.20 -65.30
C GLU A 698 -31.52 -38.96 -64.62
N SER A 699 -30.42 -39.26 -65.32
CA SER A 699 -29.05 -38.90 -64.90
C SER A 699 -28.92 -37.40 -64.62
N LYS A 700 -29.46 -36.53 -65.51
CA LYS A 700 -29.46 -35.08 -65.26
C LYS A 700 -30.28 -34.69 -64.02
N LYS A 701 -31.49 -35.24 -63.84
CA LYS A 701 -32.32 -34.95 -62.65
C LYS A 701 -31.61 -35.31 -61.35
N MET A 702 -30.92 -36.44 -61.29
CA MET A 702 -30.17 -36.86 -60.11
C MET A 702 -29.05 -35.86 -59.76
N ALA A 703 -28.33 -35.35 -60.77
CA ALA A 703 -27.30 -34.33 -60.58
C ALA A 703 -27.90 -32.97 -60.13
N ASP A 704 -29.02 -32.56 -60.74
CA ASP A 704 -29.74 -31.33 -60.37
C ASP A 704 -30.30 -31.43 -58.92
N GLU A 705 -30.79 -32.60 -58.48
CA GLU A 705 -31.25 -32.81 -57.10
C GLU A 705 -30.12 -32.76 -56.07
N ASP A 706 -28.98 -33.42 -56.31
CA ASP A 706 -27.85 -33.38 -55.36
C ASP A 706 -27.21 -31.99 -55.26
N ALA A 707 -27.22 -31.21 -56.35
CA ALA A 707 -26.87 -29.79 -56.30
C ALA A 707 -27.84 -29.02 -55.39
N LEU A 708 -29.15 -29.23 -55.54
CA LEU A 708 -30.19 -28.59 -54.72
C LEU A 708 -30.21 -29.05 -53.25
N ARG A 709 -29.59 -30.20 -52.91
CA ARG A 709 -29.37 -30.59 -51.50
C ARG A 709 -28.16 -29.84 -50.91
N LYS A 710 -27.06 -29.75 -51.66
CA LYS A 710 -25.85 -29.03 -51.24
C LYS A 710 -26.09 -27.52 -51.05
N ILE A 711 -26.88 -26.90 -51.94
CA ILE A 711 -27.25 -25.48 -51.80
C ILE A 711 -27.98 -25.23 -50.48
N ARG A 712 -29.02 -26.02 -50.17
CA ARG A 712 -29.78 -25.87 -48.91
C ARG A 712 -28.94 -26.09 -47.66
N ALA A 713 -28.05 -27.09 -47.66
CA ALA A 713 -27.14 -27.30 -46.52
C ALA A 713 -26.21 -26.08 -46.27
N VAL A 714 -25.76 -25.41 -47.34
CA VAL A 714 -24.96 -24.17 -47.23
C VAL A 714 -25.81 -22.97 -46.82
N GLU A 715 -27.07 -22.88 -47.28
CA GLU A 715 -28.02 -21.84 -46.85
C GLU A 715 -28.34 -21.95 -45.35
N GLU A 716 -28.60 -23.15 -44.83
CA GLU A 716 -28.81 -23.44 -43.41
C GLU A 716 -27.57 -23.12 -42.55
N GLN A 717 -26.36 -23.43 -43.06
CA GLN A 717 -25.10 -23.04 -42.42
C GLN A 717 -24.90 -21.52 -42.37
N ILE A 718 -25.25 -20.80 -43.45
CA ILE A 718 -25.18 -19.34 -43.50
C ILE A 718 -26.14 -18.71 -42.48
N GLU A 719 -27.38 -19.19 -42.38
CA GLU A 719 -28.35 -18.68 -41.39
C GLU A 719 -27.87 -18.91 -39.95
N TYR A 720 -27.32 -20.10 -39.66
CA TYR A 720 -26.73 -20.44 -38.36
C TYR A 720 -25.54 -19.52 -38.00
N LEU A 721 -24.63 -19.27 -38.95
CA LEU A 721 -23.48 -18.38 -38.75
C LEU A 721 -23.90 -16.91 -38.61
N GLN A 722 -24.89 -16.44 -39.37
CA GLN A 722 -25.47 -15.11 -39.20
C GLN A 722 -26.10 -14.92 -37.81
N LYS A 723 -26.81 -15.94 -37.30
CA LYS A 723 -27.39 -15.90 -35.95
C LYS A 723 -26.32 -15.87 -34.86
N LYS A 724 -25.23 -16.65 -35.00
CA LYS A 724 -24.07 -16.57 -34.09
C LYS A 724 -23.40 -15.20 -34.13
N LEU A 725 -23.19 -14.63 -35.31
CA LEU A 725 -22.61 -13.29 -35.47
C LEU A 725 -23.47 -12.20 -34.82
N ALA A 726 -24.80 -12.32 -34.88
CA ALA A 726 -25.72 -11.40 -34.21
C ALA A 726 -25.63 -11.49 -32.68
N MET A 727 -25.52 -12.71 -32.12
CA MET A 727 -25.34 -12.91 -30.67
C MET A 727 -23.99 -12.36 -30.19
N ALA A 728 -22.89 -12.70 -30.88
CA ALA A 728 -21.55 -12.23 -30.52
C ALA A 728 -21.44 -10.70 -30.52
N LYS A 729 -22.15 -10.00 -31.43
CA LYS A 729 -22.23 -8.54 -31.42
C LYS A 729 -23.03 -7.97 -30.25
N GLN A 730 -24.11 -8.63 -29.86
CA GLN A 730 -24.89 -8.23 -28.69
C GLN A 730 -24.08 -8.44 -27.39
N GLU A 731 -23.25 -9.48 -27.34
CA GLU A 731 -22.29 -9.73 -26.26
C GLU A 731 -21.15 -8.69 -26.26
N GLU A 732 -20.61 -8.31 -27.43
CA GLU A 732 -19.64 -7.22 -27.59
C GLU A 732 -20.20 -5.85 -27.14
N GLU A 733 -21.42 -5.50 -27.57
CA GLU A 733 -22.12 -4.26 -27.15
C GLU A 733 -22.42 -4.24 -25.63
N ALA A 734 -22.74 -5.39 -25.04
CA ALA A 734 -22.94 -5.50 -23.59
C ALA A 734 -21.63 -5.33 -22.81
N LEU A 735 -20.54 -6.00 -23.22
CA LEU A 735 -19.23 -5.90 -22.59
C LEU A 735 -18.65 -4.48 -22.68
N LEU A 736 -18.86 -3.77 -23.79
CA LEU A 736 -18.52 -2.36 -23.91
C LEU A 736 -19.29 -1.50 -22.90
N SER A 737 -20.60 -1.73 -22.73
CA SER A 737 -21.40 -1.02 -21.72
C SER A 737 -21.00 -1.33 -20.28
N GLU A 738 -20.52 -2.55 -19.99
CA GLU A 738 -19.99 -2.91 -18.66
C GLU A 738 -18.60 -2.28 -18.42
N MET A 739 -17.77 -2.20 -19.46
CA MET A 739 -16.47 -1.52 -19.42
C MET A 739 -16.62 -0.02 -19.16
N ASP A 740 -17.55 0.66 -19.84
CA ASP A 740 -17.82 2.10 -19.63
C ASP A 740 -18.27 2.39 -18.19
N VAL A 741 -19.18 1.57 -17.64
CA VAL A 741 -19.66 1.69 -16.25
C VAL A 741 -18.53 1.42 -15.24
N THR A 742 -17.69 0.43 -15.51
CA THR A 742 -16.54 0.09 -14.65
C THR A 742 -15.46 1.17 -14.69
N GLY A 743 -15.21 1.75 -15.87
CA GLY A 743 -14.32 2.90 -16.05
C GLY A 743 -14.79 4.11 -15.24
N GLN A 744 -16.06 4.47 -15.33
CA GLN A 744 -16.60 5.61 -14.57
C GLN A 744 -16.51 5.40 -13.05
N ALA A 745 -16.76 4.18 -12.56
CA ALA A 745 -16.59 3.84 -11.15
C ALA A 745 -15.13 3.92 -10.68
N PHE A 746 -14.16 3.59 -11.55
CA PHE A 746 -12.74 3.74 -11.26
C PHE A 746 -12.30 5.21 -11.24
N GLU A 747 -12.81 6.04 -12.16
CA GLU A 747 -12.59 7.50 -12.14
C GLU A 747 -13.14 8.14 -10.86
N ASP A 748 -14.38 7.83 -10.48
CA ASP A 748 -15.00 8.30 -9.23
C ASP A 748 -14.20 7.88 -7.98
N MET A 749 -13.68 6.65 -7.97
CA MET A 749 -12.81 6.15 -6.90
C MET A 749 -11.45 6.87 -6.88
N GLN A 750 -10.85 7.13 -8.04
CA GLN A 750 -9.58 7.85 -8.15
C GLN A 750 -9.73 9.31 -7.71
N GLU A 751 -10.82 9.98 -8.08
CA GLU A 751 -11.21 11.30 -7.57
C GLU A 751 -11.36 11.30 -6.04
N GLN A 752 -12.05 10.31 -5.46
CA GLN A 752 -12.17 10.17 -4.01
C GLN A 752 -10.81 9.99 -3.33
N ASN A 753 -9.91 9.18 -3.92
CA ASN A 753 -8.56 8.96 -3.39
C ASN A 753 -7.74 10.27 -3.42
N ILE A 754 -7.77 11.00 -4.53
CA ILE A 754 -7.13 12.33 -4.68
C ILE A 754 -7.68 13.30 -3.63
N ARG A 755 -9.00 13.35 -3.41
CA ARG A 755 -9.64 14.20 -2.39
C ARG A 755 -9.23 13.81 -0.96
N LEU A 756 -9.05 12.52 -0.66
CA LEU A 756 -8.54 12.06 0.65
C LEU A 756 -7.06 12.41 0.84
N MET A 757 -6.22 12.24 -0.18
CA MET A 757 -4.81 12.64 -0.16
C MET A 757 -4.65 14.15 0.00
N GLN A 758 -5.54 14.94 -0.60
CA GLN A 758 -5.63 16.38 -0.39
C GLN A 758 -5.97 16.74 1.07
N GLN A 759 -6.99 16.08 1.66
CA GLN A 759 -7.37 16.29 3.07
C GLN A 759 -6.29 15.86 4.07
N LEU A 760 -5.51 14.82 3.76
CA LEU A 760 -4.35 14.41 4.56
C LEU A 760 -3.29 15.49 4.56
N ARG A 761 -2.89 15.99 3.37
CA ARG A 761 -1.94 17.11 3.23
C ARG A 761 -2.42 18.35 4.00
N GLU A 762 -3.69 18.72 3.88
CA GLU A 762 -4.26 19.88 4.57
C GLU A 762 -4.29 19.72 6.10
N LYS A 763 -4.52 18.50 6.61
CA LYS A 763 -4.38 18.18 8.04
C LYS A 763 -2.94 18.24 8.51
N ASP A 764 -1.99 17.73 7.73
CA ASP A 764 -0.57 17.77 8.09
C ASP A 764 -0.02 19.20 8.06
N ASP A 765 -0.47 20.02 7.10
CA ASP A 765 -0.20 21.45 7.05
C ASP A 765 -0.76 22.20 8.27
N ALA A 766 -1.97 21.83 8.73
CA ALA A 766 -2.57 22.37 9.95
C ALA A 766 -1.84 21.91 11.22
N ASN A 767 -1.45 20.63 11.30
CA ASN A 767 -0.64 20.08 12.38
C ASN A 767 0.73 20.75 12.44
N PHE A 768 1.38 20.99 11.30
CA PHE A 768 2.67 21.69 11.21
C PHE A 768 2.55 23.16 11.68
N LYS A 769 1.47 23.85 11.32
CA LYS A 769 1.17 25.21 11.82
C LYS A 769 0.97 25.21 13.35
N LEU A 770 0.14 24.30 13.88
CA LEU A 770 -0.09 24.16 15.32
C LEU A 770 1.18 23.75 16.10
N MET A 771 2.04 22.90 15.52
CA MET A 771 3.32 22.53 16.12
C MET A 771 4.31 23.71 16.08
N SER A 772 4.35 24.49 15.00
CA SER A 772 5.12 25.72 14.91
C SER A 772 4.67 26.75 15.96
N GLU A 773 3.37 26.91 16.17
CA GLU A 773 2.81 27.78 17.21
C GLU A 773 3.10 27.26 18.62
N ARG A 774 3.02 25.94 18.86
CA ARG A 774 3.42 25.32 20.13
C ARG A 774 4.90 25.57 20.43
N ILE A 775 5.79 25.42 19.45
CA ILE A 775 7.23 25.70 19.60
C ILE A 775 7.45 27.18 19.92
N LYS A 776 6.83 28.11 19.17
CA LYS A 776 6.90 29.57 19.45
C LYS A 776 6.36 29.91 20.84
N SER A 777 5.23 29.34 21.24
CA SER A 777 4.62 29.54 22.56
C SER A 777 5.52 29.06 23.69
N ASN A 778 6.09 27.86 23.57
CA ASN A 778 7.05 27.32 24.53
C ASN A 778 8.33 28.18 24.62
N GLN A 779 8.81 28.69 23.48
CA GLN A 779 10.01 29.54 23.42
C GLN A 779 9.77 30.92 24.05
N ILE A 780 8.59 31.52 23.81
CA ILE A 780 8.15 32.75 24.49
C ILE A 780 7.97 32.49 25.99
N HIS A 781 7.38 31.36 26.39
CA HIS A 781 7.19 31.04 27.80
C HIS A 781 8.52 30.81 28.54
N LYS A 782 9.51 30.22 27.86
CA LYS A 782 10.88 30.11 28.37
C LYS A 782 11.52 31.49 28.59
N LEU A 783 11.48 32.37 27.59
CA LEU A 783 12.01 33.73 27.72
C LEU A 783 11.33 34.51 28.86
N LEU A 784 10.00 34.43 28.98
CA LEU A 784 9.25 35.05 30.09
C LEU A 784 9.56 34.44 31.47
N LYS A 785 10.04 33.19 31.53
CA LYS A 785 10.53 32.57 32.78
C LYS A 785 11.93 33.06 33.11
N GLU A 786 12.80 33.19 32.10
CA GLU A 786 14.16 33.72 32.23
C GLU A 786 14.13 35.20 32.68
N GLU A 787 13.35 36.07 32.02
CA GLU A 787 13.13 37.46 32.47
C GLU A 787 12.57 37.56 33.90
N LYS A 788 11.66 36.65 34.28
CA LYS A 788 11.10 36.60 35.64
C LYS A 788 12.14 36.20 36.68
N GLU A 789 13.05 35.29 36.34
CA GLU A 789 14.14 34.85 37.22
C GLU A 789 15.22 35.94 37.34
N GLU A 790 15.59 36.61 36.25
CA GLU A 790 16.46 37.80 36.29
C GLU A 790 15.86 38.94 37.13
N LEU A 791 14.56 39.22 37.00
CA LEU A 791 13.89 40.23 37.82
C LEU A 791 13.83 39.84 39.31
N ALA A 792 13.67 38.54 39.61
CA ALA A 792 13.72 38.05 40.98
C ALA A 792 15.12 38.23 41.61
N ASP A 793 16.19 37.96 40.86
CA ASP A 793 17.57 38.16 41.31
C ASP A 793 17.96 39.63 41.41
N GLN A 794 17.46 40.50 40.53
CA GLN A 794 17.58 41.96 40.67
C GLN A 794 16.90 42.44 41.96
N VAL A 795 15.67 41.97 42.26
CA VAL A 795 14.96 42.29 43.51
C VAL A 795 15.69 41.74 44.73
N LEU A 796 16.24 40.51 44.66
CA LEU A 796 17.03 39.91 45.74
C LEU A 796 18.33 40.72 46.01
N THR A 797 18.99 41.16 44.94
CA THR A 797 20.19 41.98 44.99
C THR A 797 19.90 43.35 45.62
N LEU A 798 18.87 44.06 45.15
CA LEU A 798 18.44 45.34 45.71
C LEU A 798 18.02 45.21 47.19
N LYS A 799 17.27 44.15 47.54
CA LYS A 799 16.87 43.84 48.93
C LYS A 799 18.08 43.54 49.83
N THR A 800 19.14 42.96 49.28
CA THR A 800 20.41 42.72 49.99
C THR A 800 21.22 44.00 50.14
N GLN A 801 21.29 44.84 49.10
CA GLN A 801 21.92 46.17 49.18
C GLN A 801 21.21 47.07 50.21
N ALA A 802 19.87 47.08 50.25
CA ALA A 802 19.08 47.84 51.22
C ALA A 802 19.24 47.33 52.66
N LYS A 803 19.35 46.01 52.87
CA LYS A 803 19.76 45.46 54.18
C LYS A 803 21.16 45.97 54.57
N ASN A 804 22.10 45.96 53.62
CA ASN A 804 23.49 46.34 53.84
C ASN A 804 23.71 47.85 54.03
N SER A 805 22.81 48.72 53.58
CA SER A 805 22.82 50.14 53.96
C SER A 805 22.27 50.33 55.37
N VAL A 806 21.15 49.69 55.73
CA VAL A 806 20.55 49.77 57.07
C VAL A 806 21.46 49.21 58.17
N THR A 807 22.24 48.14 57.90
CA THR A 807 23.26 47.69 58.86
C THR A 807 24.41 48.70 58.99
N LYS A 808 24.96 49.20 57.87
CA LYS A 808 26.01 50.23 57.90
C LYS A 808 25.58 51.51 58.62
N GLU A 809 24.32 51.92 58.51
CA GLU A 809 23.77 53.06 59.26
C GLU A 809 23.69 52.78 60.77
N LYS A 810 23.22 51.60 61.18
CA LYS A 810 23.26 51.14 62.58
C LYS A 810 24.69 51.10 63.13
N ASP A 811 25.62 50.52 62.37
CA ASP A 811 27.01 50.36 62.79
C ASP A 811 27.74 51.70 62.87
N MET A 812 27.44 52.63 61.95
CA MET A 812 27.95 54.01 62.01
C MET A 812 27.36 54.78 63.22
N PHE A 813 26.10 54.56 63.57
CA PHE A 813 25.48 55.13 64.77
C PHE A 813 26.12 54.59 66.05
N ASN A 814 26.31 53.26 66.13
CA ASN A 814 26.99 52.59 67.24
C ASN A 814 28.45 53.06 67.36
N PHE A 815 29.16 53.20 66.24
CA PHE A 815 30.54 53.69 66.21
C PHE A 815 30.66 55.14 66.70
N LYS A 816 29.76 56.04 66.28
CA LYS A 816 29.73 57.43 66.79
C LYS A 816 29.55 57.47 68.31
N ARG A 817 28.62 56.68 68.84
CA ARG A 817 28.40 56.56 70.29
C ARG A 817 29.63 56.02 71.03
N ALA A 818 30.29 54.99 70.48
CA ALA A 818 31.53 54.47 71.03
C ALA A 818 32.68 55.51 70.97
N GLN A 819 32.75 56.32 69.90
CA GLN A 819 33.74 57.38 69.73
C GLN A 819 33.53 58.54 70.72
N GLU A 820 32.28 58.89 71.02
CA GLU A 820 31.93 59.83 72.10
C GLU A 820 32.38 59.31 73.47
N ASP A 821 32.13 58.05 73.78
CA ASP A 821 32.53 57.43 75.05
C ASP A 821 34.05 57.24 75.17
N ILE A 822 34.75 56.89 74.08
CA ILE A 822 36.22 56.90 74.03
C ILE A 822 36.77 58.31 74.26
N SER A 823 36.13 59.34 73.69
CA SER A 823 36.51 60.74 73.92
C SER A 823 36.26 61.18 75.38
N ARG A 824 35.17 60.71 75.98
CA ARG A 824 34.82 60.88 77.40
C ARG A 824 35.87 60.23 78.32
N LEU A 825 36.35 59.04 77.95
CA LEU A 825 37.39 58.30 78.70
C LEU A 825 38.79 58.89 78.50
N ARG A 826 39.16 59.33 77.28
CA ARG A 826 40.44 60.01 77.03
C ARG A 826 40.60 61.27 77.88
N ARG A 827 39.57 62.10 78.02
CA ARG A 827 39.59 63.27 78.94
C ARG A 827 39.86 62.90 80.42
N LYS A 828 39.41 61.72 80.87
CA LYS A 828 39.74 61.18 82.20
C LYS A 828 41.17 60.67 82.29
N LEU A 829 41.70 60.07 81.21
CA LEU A 829 43.08 59.59 81.16
C LEU A 829 44.11 60.73 81.10
N GLU A 830 43.79 61.81 80.38
CA GLU A 830 44.59 63.03 80.31
C GLU A 830 44.76 63.71 81.68
N THR A 831 43.70 63.67 82.50
CA THR A 831 43.72 64.25 83.86
C THR A 831 44.54 63.41 84.85
N THR A 832 44.69 62.10 84.63
CA THR A 832 45.56 61.22 85.42
C THR A 832 47.04 61.21 84.99
N LYS A 833 47.46 61.98 83.99
CA LYS A 833 48.80 61.89 83.37
C LYS A 833 49.81 62.99 83.76
N LYS A 834 49.53 63.81 84.77
CA LYS A 834 50.55 64.74 85.33
C LYS A 834 51.43 64.00 86.34
N PRO A 835 52.77 63.93 86.16
CA PRO A 835 53.62 62.96 86.86
C PRO A 835 54.30 63.53 88.13
N ASP A 836 53.56 64.28 88.94
CA ASP A 836 53.99 64.72 90.28
C ASP A 836 52.88 64.44 91.29
N MET A 837 53.28 64.11 92.53
CA MET A 837 52.49 63.44 93.59
C MET A 837 52.26 61.94 93.33
N ILE A 838 53.04 61.11 94.02
CA ILE A 838 52.64 59.74 94.37
C ILE A 838 51.67 59.88 95.55
N PRO A 839 50.38 59.50 95.43
CA PRO A 839 49.47 59.53 96.58
C PRO A 839 49.90 58.49 97.60
N ASN A 840 49.93 58.86 98.88
CA ASN A 840 50.25 57.94 99.96
C ASN A 840 49.17 56.85 100.06
N CYS A 841 49.52 55.61 100.45
CA CYS A 841 48.51 54.57 100.68
C CYS A 841 47.52 54.97 101.78
N ASP A 842 47.96 55.73 102.79
CA ASP A 842 47.08 56.34 103.78
C ASP A 842 46.15 57.40 103.17
N GLU A 843 46.55 58.12 102.12
CA GLU A 843 45.67 59.09 101.44
C GLU A 843 44.56 58.38 100.66
N ILE A 844 44.87 57.28 99.96
CA ILE A 844 43.85 56.50 99.24
C ILE A 844 42.84 55.91 100.25
N LEU A 845 43.33 55.32 101.35
CA LEU A 845 42.48 54.82 102.44
C LEU A 845 41.67 55.95 103.13
N MET A 846 42.26 57.11 103.36
CA MET A 846 41.54 58.26 103.92
C MET A 846 40.52 58.86 102.96
N GLU A 847 40.79 58.87 101.65
CA GLU A 847 39.86 59.33 100.60
C GLU A 847 38.68 58.35 100.47
N GLU A 848 38.92 57.03 100.49
CA GLU A 848 37.83 56.04 100.55
C GLU A 848 37.02 56.15 101.85
N ILE A 849 37.66 56.25 103.03
CA ILE A 849 36.98 56.43 104.31
C ILE A 849 36.16 57.74 104.33
N LYS A 850 36.65 58.81 103.69
CA LYS A 850 35.97 60.10 103.49
C LYS A 850 34.78 59.96 102.55
N ASP A 851 34.89 59.18 101.47
CA ASP A 851 33.80 58.92 100.53
C ASP A 851 32.71 58.02 101.15
N TYR A 852 33.07 56.99 101.91
CA TYR A 852 32.12 56.19 102.70
C TYR A 852 31.44 57.03 103.80
N LYS A 853 32.17 57.89 104.51
CA LYS A 853 31.59 58.85 105.46
C LYS A 853 30.63 59.82 104.78
N ALA A 854 30.97 60.34 103.59
CA ALA A 854 30.10 61.22 102.81
C ALA A 854 28.81 60.49 102.37
N ARG A 855 28.93 59.26 101.86
CA ARG A 855 27.78 58.40 101.48
C ARG A 855 26.87 58.09 102.67
N LEU A 856 27.41 57.91 103.87
CA LEU A 856 26.65 57.69 105.10
C LEU A 856 26.13 58.98 105.76
N THR A 857 26.54 60.16 105.30
CA THR A 857 26.10 61.46 105.84
C THR A 857 24.80 61.93 105.19
N CYS A 858 23.95 62.62 105.95
CA CYS A 858 22.66 63.15 105.50
C CYS A 858 22.85 64.36 104.55
N PRO A 859 22.42 64.28 103.28
CA PRO A 859 22.64 65.33 102.27
C PRO A 859 21.84 66.62 102.51
N CYS A 860 21.03 66.68 103.57
CA CYS A 860 20.25 67.87 103.95
C CYS A 860 20.91 68.74 105.03
N CYS A 861 21.98 68.24 105.65
CA CYS A 861 22.75 68.99 106.66
C CYS A 861 24.26 68.76 106.56
N ASN A 862 24.71 67.77 105.79
CA ASN A 862 26.11 67.41 105.58
C ASN A 862 26.92 67.22 106.88
N MET A 863 26.24 66.84 107.97
CA MET A 863 26.80 66.83 109.32
C MET A 863 26.41 65.59 110.14
N ARG A 864 25.13 65.17 110.11
CA ARG A 864 24.64 63.97 110.82
C ARG A 864 24.66 62.75 109.91
N LYS A 865 24.95 61.56 110.46
CA LYS A 865 24.75 60.27 109.77
C LYS A 865 23.29 60.10 109.33
N LYS A 866 23.07 59.26 108.33
CA LYS A 866 21.76 58.77 107.91
C LYS A 866 21.19 57.78 108.93
N ASP A 867 20.02 58.09 109.48
CA ASP A 867 19.31 57.28 110.49
C ASP A 867 17.78 57.32 110.31
N ALA A 868 17.27 57.77 109.15
CA ALA A 868 15.83 57.75 108.85
C ALA A 868 15.53 57.55 107.37
N VAL A 869 14.53 56.73 107.05
CA VAL A 869 14.04 56.46 105.70
C VAL A 869 12.65 57.07 105.48
N LEU A 870 12.43 57.68 104.31
CA LEU A 870 11.10 57.99 103.80
C LEU A 870 10.52 56.76 103.11
N THR A 871 9.54 56.08 103.71
CA THR A 871 9.02 54.79 103.21
C THR A 871 8.46 54.90 101.80
N LYS A 872 7.73 55.98 101.48
CA LYS A 872 7.14 56.25 100.15
C LYS A 872 8.12 56.45 98.99
N CYS A 873 9.43 56.53 99.25
CA CYS A 873 10.42 56.65 98.16
C CYS A 873 11.80 56.05 98.51
N PHE A 874 11.88 55.30 99.61
CA PHE A 874 13.08 54.65 100.17
C PHE A 874 14.33 55.54 100.30
N HIS A 875 14.17 56.86 100.29
CA HIS A 875 15.27 57.81 100.42
C HIS A 875 15.66 58.03 101.88
N VAL A 876 16.96 57.90 102.17
CA VAL A 876 17.51 57.92 103.52
C VAL A 876 18.22 59.26 103.83
N PHE A 877 17.87 59.84 104.97
CA PHE A 877 18.37 61.10 105.52
C PHE A 877 18.66 60.92 107.03
N CYS A 878 18.95 62.00 107.78
CA CYS A 878 18.92 61.96 109.24
C CYS A 878 17.51 62.28 109.77
N PHE A 879 17.12 61.66 110.88
CA PHE A 879 15.80 61.77 111.50
C PHE A 879 15.47 63.24 111.83
N GLU A 880 16.44 63.99 112.34
CA GLU A 880 16.35 65.44 112.56
C GLU A 880 15.81 66.19 111.32
N CYS A 881 16.44 66.00 110.16
CA CYS A 881 16.11 66.76 108.95
C CYS A 881 14.74 66.37 108.38
N VAL A 882 14.33 65.12 108.54
CA VAL A 882 13.00 64.67 108.12
C VAL A 882 11.93 65.20 109.06
N LYS A 883 12.15 65.09 110.38
CA LYS A 883 11.23 65.58 111.42
C LYS A 883 11.06 67.10 111.35
N THR A 884 12.14 67.88 111.27
CA THR A 884 12.06 69.33 111.10
C THR A 884 11.27 69.72 109.85
N ARG A 885 11.41 69.01 108.73
CA ARG A 885 10.60 69.24 107.52
C ARG A 885 9.13 68.86 107.69
N TYR A 886 8.84 67.81 108.45
CA TYR A 886 7.47 67.41 108.77
C TYR A 886 6.77 68.46 109.67
N ASP A 887 7.46 68.93 110.70
CA ASP A 887 6.97 69.89 111.69
C ASP A 887 6.80 71.30 111.09
N THR A 888 7.77 71.78 110.31
CA THR A 888 7.69 73.04 109.54
C THR A 888 6.77 72.99 108.31
N ARG A 889 6.01 71.90 108.14
CA ARG A 889 5.08 71.63 107.02
C ARG A 889 5.74 71.59 105.63
N GLN A 890 7.07 71.60 105.52
CA GLN A 890 7.84 71.38 104.29
C GLN A 890 7.89 69.89 103.89
N ARG A 891 6.71 69.27 103.81
CA ARG A 891 6.44 67.82 103.72
C ARG A 891 6.73 67.20 102.35
N LYS A 892 7.91 67.50 101.78
CA LYS A 892 8.40 66.94 100.50
C LYS A 892 9.82 66.41 100.63
N CYS A 893 10.05 65.23 100.05
CA CYS A 893 11.33 64.53 100.03
C CYS A 893 12.44 65.44 99.47
N PRO A 894 13.54 65.67 100.20
CA PRO A 894 14.64 66.53 99.74
C PRO A 894 15.29 66.10 98.41
N LYS A 895 15.20 64.81 98.02
CA LYS A 895 15.86 64.25 96.83
C LYS A 895 14.93 64.09 95.61
N CYS A 896 13.67 63.71 95.80
CA CYS A 896 12.72 63.46 94.71
C CYS A 896 11.41 64.27 94.78
N ASN A 897 11.29 65.19 95.74
CA ASN A 897 10.15 66.10 95.94
C ASN A 897 8.78 65.42 96.20
N ALA A 898 8.73 64.08 96.30
CA ALA A 898 7.53 63.32 96.69
C ALA A 898 7.02 63.73 98.08
N ALA A 899 5.69 63.82 98.26
CA ALA A 899 5.10 64.25 99.52
C ALA A 899 5.15 63.14 100.59
N PHE A 900 5.31 63.52 101.87
CA PHE A 900 5.35 62.58 102.99
C PHE A 900 4.63 63.12 104.24
N GLY A 901 3.78 62.29 104.85
CA GLY A 901 3.00 62.54 106.06
C GLY A 901 3.63 61.95 107.33
N ALA A 902 2.83 61.86 108.40
CA ALA A 902 3.29 61.47 109.74
C ALA A 902 3.90 60.05 109.78
N ASN A 903 3.25 59.10 109.10
CA ASN A 903 3.60 57.68 109.13
C ASN A 903 4.57 57.30 107.99
N ASP A 904 4.96 58.27 107.15
CA ASP A 904 5.78 58.03 105.94
C ASP A 904 7.29 58.12 106.22
N PHE A 905 7.71 58.31 107.47
CA PHE A 905 9.12 58.37 107.85
C PHE A 905 9.43 57.57 109.12
N HIS A 906 10.43 56.71 109.03
CA HIS A 906 10.81 55.78 110.10
C HIS A 906 12.30 55.89 110.40
N ARG A 907 12.67 55.73 111.68
CA ARG A 907 14.07 55.70 112.11
C ARG A 907 14.69 54.35 111.79
N ILE A 908 15.92 54.33 111.26
CA ILE A 908 16.66 53.11 110.91
C ILE A 908 18.05 53.16 111.54
N TYR A 909 18.58 51.99 111.88
CA TYR A 909 19.92 51.84 112.45
C TYR A 909 20.86 51.28 111.38
N ILE A 910 21.84 52.09 110.99
CA ILE A 910 22.95 51.68 110.12
C ILE A 910 24.17 51.54 111.02
N GLY A 911 24.74 50.32 111.09
CA GLY A 911 25.99 50.04 111.82
C GLY A 911 27.17 50.82 111.28
#